data_AF-A0A836S957-F1
#
_entry.id   AF-A0A836S957-F1
#
_cell.length_a   1.000
_cell.length_b   1.000
_cell.length_c   1.000
_cell.angle_alpha   90.00
_cell.angle_beta   90.00
_cell.angle_gamma   90.00
#
_symmetry.space_group_name_H-M   'P 1'
#
loop_
_entity.id
_entity.type
_entity.pdbx_description
1 polymer ?
#
loop_
_entity_poly.entity_id
_entity_poly.type
_entity_poly.pdbx_seq_one_letter_code
_entity_poly.pdbx_strand_id
1 'polypeptide(L)'
;MQSQLGQGQFGEDQGEFKLPLSIAIDTHDKLYIADVYNHRIQRFTTDGDYDNQWGEAGDKKCQFDKPISVSTDNLGHIYVYDSDNTRIQKFQPDEDDEDQCHFMTQWGEKGSFPGQFYNMGGITVEPDAEQVYLADTKFNRVQVFKKAIFNGGKAIIVAGGDSNTRLWDIIEAGAKFAYRTLTYQGFTKDSLYYLSHDPKSDDLDNNGQFDDIDAENTKDNVKKAITEWAADTTHLTIYLIGSGDSETFYLKSNREKDKSKSVVTAEELSQWLDILQQKHPNGIATLIYEACNSGSFIPKLSRDKSKKRIIMTSAKAEEDAFFIAQGALSFSNSFWNSIFNGLNIEEAFFQAKEKVIESEWMKQTPQLETNISNLHQRYIANNTEILGNSAPVITSSLITMNDDKTVSITAQVKDEEGDRIARVWAVLIYENPQMEATGQPITVLPSCELEPTAKPGYFESTQCTLEREGDYEVAIYALDAVNNVSKPVVKNLSLGQGFKHKAVIIAGGSEKTHVHYPQFVQNAAQVYNTLRYQGYKPDDIYYMANVSTDEIETKTADLFNVEGALSNWIEDNTGELVIYLVGLGDQKSFALNETESLGFEQLKKELDTLQQRISGRVIVVYEGRHSGNMLPALKKPPVGKERIVISSTGINDEGYQLEAFSHLFWPAILKGINVFEAFGRSKRALSESSQIPQLDDNGDGIYGHDGQIARYHIIGIGIGRAGLPQELNVHNSVQVRYQDDRLQVLLPTLLTDEVYYFGVQLPEGDLLMLTEALKSDQGGLQGSFVAFQGIETMPIWEGKDEMAIDIKIEA
;
A
#
# COMPACT_ATOMS: atom_id res chain seq x y z
N MET A 1 -11.48 58.15 28.49
CA MET A 1 -12.46 57.06 28.67
C MET A 1 -13.11 57.23 30.03
N GLN A 2 -14.42 57.41 30.10
CA GLN A 2 -15.17 57.23 31.35
C GLN A 2 -15.54 55.75 31.43
N SER A 3 -15.21 55.08 32.54
CA SER A 3 -15.66 53.70 32.77
C SER A 3 -17.08 53.73 33.32
N GLN A 4 -18.03 53.16 32.59
CA GLN A 4 -19.36 52.84 33.10
C GLN A 4 -19.34 51.35 33.45
N LEU A 5 -19.64 51.00 34.71
CA LEU A 5 -19.78 49.59 35.10
C LEU A 5 -21.06 49.06 34.44
N GLY A 6 -20.93 48.14 33.49
CA GLY A 6 -22.07 47.33 33.02
C GLY A 6 -22.60 46.46 34.17
N GLN A 7 -23.90 46.20 34.20
CA GLN A 7 -24.54 45.41 35.25
C GLN A 7 -24.32 43.91 34.99
N GLY A 8 -23.21 43.36 35.49
CA GLY A 8 -22.98 41.91 35.50
C GLY A 8 -22.48 41.47 36.87
N GLN A 9 -23.05 40.38 37.40
CA GLN A 9 -22.63 39.76 38.68
C GLN A 9 -22.38 38.26 38.53
N PHE A 10 -21.70 37.65 39.50
CA PHE A 10 -21.48 36.21 39.50
C PHE A 10 -22.79 35.45 39.74
N GLY A 11 -23.13 34.50 38.87
CA GLY A 11 -24.31 33.67 39.03
C GLY A 11 -24.76 32.94 37.75
N GLU A 12 -25.99 32.45 37.74
CA GLU A 12 -26.57 31.60 36.67
C GLU A 12 -27.80 32.25 36.02
N ASP A 13 -28.36 33.31 36.62
CA ASP A 13 -29.54 33.99 36.10
C ASP A 13 -29.20 34.85 34.88
N GLN A 14 -30.23 35.43 34.24
CA GLN A 14 -30.08 36.34 33.11
C GLN A 14 -29.25 37.57 33.51
N GLY A 15 -28.23 37.92 32.72
CA GLY A 15 -27.33 39.02 33.05
C GLY A 15 -26.23 38.67 34.07
N GLU A 16 -26.22 37.45 34.60
CA GLU A 16 -25.18 36.94 35.50
C GLU A 16 -24.19 36.05 34.74
N PHE A 17 -22.94 35.98 35.20
CA PHE A 17 -21.87 35.27 34.51
C PHE A 17 -21.06 34.36 35.41
N LYS A 18 -20.50 33.29 34.83
CA LYS A 18 -19.42 32.49 35.40
C LYS A 18 -18.26 32.36 34.43
N LEU A 19 -17.22 33.16 34.70
CA LEU A 19 -16.00 33.27 33.89
C LEU A 19 -16.31 33.73 32.44
N PRO A 20 -16.82 34.95 32.23
CA PRO A 20 -16.96 35.49 30.87
C PRO A 20 -15.57 35.76 30.30
N LEU A 21 -15.20 35.12 29.18
CA LEU A 21 -13.84 35.20 28.60
C LEU A 21 -13.75 35.96 27.28
N SER A 22 -14.85 36.09 26.54
CA SER A 22 -14.84 36.67 25.20
C SER A 22 -16.08 37.53 24.96
N ILE A 23 -15.89 38.58 24.17
CA ILE A 23 -16.91 39.54 23.78
C ILE A 23 -16.78 39.83 22.27
N ALA A 24 -17.91 39.88 21.57
CA ALA A 24 -17.99 40.32 20.19
C ALA A 24 -19.12 41.34 20.03
N ILE A 25 -18.99 42.27 19.08
CA ILE A 25 -20.04 43.22 18.73
C ILE A 25 -20.32 43.02 17.23
N ASP A 26 -21.59 42.84 16.86
CA ASP A 26 -21.97 42.74 15.45
C ASP A 26 -22.22 44.12 14.81
N THR A 27 -22.54 44.12 13.52
CA THR A 27 -22.84 45.32 12.74
C THR A 27 -24.20 45.97 13.08
N HIS A 28 -24.99 45.34 13.95
CA HIS A 28 -26.27 45.84 14.46
C HIS A 28 -26.17 46.33 15.91
N ASP A 29 -24.96 46.57 16.41
CA ASP A 29 -24.68 47.01 17.78
C ASP A 29 -25.21 46.04 18.86
N LYS A 30 -25.26 44.74 18.56
CA LYS A 30 -25.51 43.69 19.56
C LYS A 30 -24.19 43.13 20.08
N LEU A 31 -24.14 42.95 21.39
CA LEU A 31 -22.96 42.53 22.14
C LEU A 31 -23.14 41.09 22.58
N TYR A 32 -22.23 40.19 22.21
CA TYR A 32 -22.26 38.77 22.56
C TYR A 32 -21.14 38.43 23.53
N ILE A 33 -21.45 37.68 24.59
CA ILE A 33 -20.50 37.28 25.63
C ILE A 33 -20.50 35.76 25.78
N ALA A 34 -19.32 35.15 25.72
CA ALA A 34 -19.14 33.75 26.00
C ALA A 34 -19.07 33.50 27.52
N ASP A 35 -20.12 32.88 28.07
CA ASP A 35 -20.30 32.61 29.50
C ASP A 35 -19.87 31.16 29.81
N VAL A 36 -18.57 30.99 29.98
CA VAL A 36 -17.86 29.69 29.88
C VAL A 36 -18.46 28.62 30.78
N TYR A 37 -18.56 28.87 32.08
CA TYR A 37 -19.01 27.84 33.03
C TYR A 37 -20.52 27.73 33.17
N ASN A 38 -21.28 28.61 32.52
CA ASN A 38 -22.72 28.44 32.34
C ASN A 38 -23.05 27.80 30.98
N HIS A 39 -22.04 27.45 30.16
CA HIS A 39 -22.20 26.72 28.90
C HIS A 39 -23.13 27.43 27.91
N ARG A 40 -23.06 28.77 27.86
CA ARG A 40 -23.99 29.60 27.06
C ARG A 40 -23.30 30.83 26.46
N ILE A 41 -23.94 31.42 25.46
CA ILE A 41 -23.65 32.77 24.97
C ILE A 41 -24.79 33.68 25.41
N GLN A 42 -24.45 34.85 25.96
CA GLN A 42 -25.43 35.89 26.31
C GLN A 42 -25.29 37.08 25.35
N ARG A 43 -26.42 37.70 25.02
CA ARG A 43 -26.53 38.88 24.15
C ARG A 43 -27.01 40.08 24.95
N PHE A 44 -26.44 41.24 24.67
CA PHE A 44 -26.74 42.52 25.30
C PHE A 44 -26.86 43.63 24.25
N THR A 45 -27.47 44.73 24.64
CA THR A 45 -27.29 46.01 23.95
C THR A 45 -25.90 46.58 24.24
N THR A 46 -25.41 47.49 23.39
CA THR A 46 -24.17 48.24 23.66
C THR A 46 -24.26 49.16 24.88
N ASP A 47 -25.48 49.47 25.34
CA ASP A 47 -25.74 50.17 26.61
C ASP A 47 -25.62 49.23 27.85
N GLY A 48 -25.49 47.92 27.63
CA GLY A 48 -25.28 46.92 28.66
C GLY A 48 -26.55 46.30 29.23
N ASP A 49 -27.70 46.49 28.58
CA ASP A 49 -28.96 45.84 28.96
C ASP A 49 -28.98 44.40 28.42
N TYR A 50 -29.38 43.45 29.26
CA TYR A 50 -29.57 42.06 28.84
C TYR A 50 -30.66 41.98 27.78
N ASP A 51 -30.37 41.23 26.71
CA ASP A 51 -31.26 41.08 25.56
C ASP A 51 -31.71 39.62 25.43
N ASN A 52 -30.77 38.67 25.26
CA ASN A 52 -31.08 37.26 25.08
C ASN A 52 -29.93 36.32 25.51
N GLN A 53 -30.13 35.00 25.47
CA GLN A 53 -29.09 33.99 25.64
C GLN A 53 -29.46 32.69 24.92
N TRP A 54 -28.45 31.89 24.57
CA TRP A 54 -28.65 30.51 24.12
C TRP A 54 -27.49 29.62 24.53
N GLY A 55 -27.74 28.31 24.54
CA GLY A 55 -26.76 27.31 24.97
C GLY A 55 -27.11 26.66 26.29
N GLU A 56 -26.73 25.39 26.40
CA GLU A 56 -26.73 24.60 27.62
C GLU A 56 -25.58 23.58 27.56
N ALA A 57 -25.25 22.96 28.69
CA ALA A 57 -24.18 21.96 28.75
C ALA A 57 -24.49 20.76 27.85
N GLY A 58 -23.54 20.40 26.97
CA GLY A 58 -23.63 19.21 26.12
C GLY A 58 -22.79 19.28 24.84
N ASP A 59 -22.92 18.27 24.00
CA ASP A 59 -22.15 18.05 22.77
C ASP A 59 -23.02 18.13 21.50
N LYS A 60 -24.33 18.37 21.62
CA LYS A 60 -25.23 18.51 20.47
C LYS A 60 -25.16 19.90 19.86
N LYS A 61 -25.83 20.06 18.72
CA LYS A 61 -26.05 21.37 18.09
C LYS A 61 -26.70 22.31 19.11
N CYS A 62 -26.24 23.56 19.17
CA CYS A 62 -26.71 24.56 20.14
C CYS A 62 -26.38 24.27 21.60
N GLN A 63 -25.68 23.19 21.91
CA GLN A 63 -25.12 22.92 23.24
C GLN A 63 -23.62 23.22 23.24
N PHE A 64 -23.08 23.54 24.40
CA PHE A 64 -21.67 23.87 24.55
C PHE A 64 -21.05 23.16 25.75
N ASP A 65 -19.75 22.86 25.65
CA ASP A 65 -18.90 22.52 26.77
C ASP A 65 -17.76 23.54 26.85
N LYS A 66 -17.95 24.53 27.74
CA LYS A 66 -17.05 25.67 27.94
C LYS A 66 -16.80 26.46 26.65
N PRO A 67 -17.79 27.22 26.15
CA PRO A 67 -17.56 28.12 25.03
C PRO A 67 -16.63 29.26 25.48
N ILE A 68 -15.42 29.34 24.95
CA ILE A 68 -14.41 30.30 25.43
C ILE A 68 -14.24 31.53 24.56
N SER A 69 -14.68 31.46 23.29
CA SER A 69 -14.52 32.56 22.35
C SER A 69 -15.75 32.74 21.48
N VAL A 70 -16.11 33.99 21.22
CA VAL A 70 -17.17 34.38 20.28
C VAL A 70 -16.63 35.44 19.32
N SER A 71 -17.02 35.38 18.04
CA SER A 71 -16.70 36.39 17.02
C SER A 71 -17.87 36.55 16.06
N THR A 72 -17.94 37.69 15.39
CA THR A 72 -18.98 38.03 14.42
C THR A 72 -18.38 38.42 13.07
N ASP A 73 -19.14 38.26 11.98
CA ASP A 73 -18.81 38.81 10.66
C ASP A 73 -19.69 40.03 10.31
N ASN A 74 -19.40 40.76 9.22
CA ASN A 74 -20.21 41.95 8.87
C ASN A 74 -21.65 41.64 8.47
N LEU A 75 -21.95 40.37 8.19
CA LEU A 75 -23.31 39.91 7.92
C LEU A 75 -24.07 39.58 9.21
N GLY A 76 -23.41 39.66 10.37
CA GLY A 76 -24.00 39.41 11.69
C GLY A 76 -24.00 37.93 12.10
N HIS A 77 -23.35 37.03 11.37
CA HIS A 77 -23.25 35.63 11.82
C HIS A 77 -22.36 35.55 13.05
N ILE A 78 -22.70 34.62 13.95
CA ILE A 78 -21.98 34.42 15.20
C ILE A 78 -21.17 33.12 15.11
N TYR A 79 -19.91 33.15 15.53
CA TYR A 79 -19.01 32.01 15.56
C TYR A 79 -18.58 31.77 16.99
N VAL A 80 -18.86 30.60 17.52
CA VAL A 80 -18.55 30.22 18.89
C VAL A 80 -17.53 29.11 18.88
N TYR A 81 -16.41 29.32 19.56
CA TYR A 81 -15.45 28.27 19.83
C TYR A 81 -15.83 27.52 21.12
N ASP A 82 -16.26 26.28 20.94
CA ASP A 82 -16.73 25.34 21.95
C ASP A 82 -15.56 24.43 22.37
N SER A 83 -14.83 24.83 23.41
CA SER A 83 -13.43 24.41 23.58
C SER A 83 -13.28 22.95 23.98
N ASP A 84 -14.09 22.47 24.93
CA ASP A 84 -13.95 21.10 25.43
C ASP A 84 -14.57 20.07 24.47
N ASN A 85 -15.53 20.51 23.64
CA ASN A 85 -15.99 19.76 22.47
C ASN A 85 -15.07 19.88 21.25
N THR A 86 -14.02 20.70 21.31
CA THR A 86 -13.02 20.89 20.24
C THR A 86 -13.58 21.27 18.88
N ARG A 87 -14.61 22.12 18.85
CA ARG A 87 -15.30 22.52 17.60
C ARG A 87 -15.64 24.00 17.55
N ILE A 88 -15.84 24.51 16.35
CA ILE A 88 -16.42 25.84 16.11
C ILE A 88 -17.86 25.63 15.65
N GLN A 89 -18.83 26.34 16.24
CA GLN A 89 -20.21 26.40 15.77
C GLN A 89 -20.52 27.79 15.20
N LYS A 90 -21.16 27.84 14.03
CA LYS A 90 -21.62 29.07 13.37
C LYS A 90 -23.14 29.17 13.42
N PHE A 91 -23.65 30.36 13.72
CA PHE A 91 -25.08 30.68 13.87
C PHE A 91 -25.50 31.81 12.93
N GLN A 92 -26.79 31.82 12.57
CA GLN A 92 -27.38 32.92 11.79
C GLN A 92 -27.42 34.21 12.61
N PRO A 93 -27.41 35.38 11.94
CA PRO A 93 -27.77 36.63 12.59
C PRO A 93 -29.20 36.49 13.10
N ASP A 94 -29.41 36.92 14.33
CA ASP A 94 -30.71 36.79 14.97
C ASP A 94 -31.53 38.05 14.66
N GLU A 95 -32.32 38.00 13.57
CA GLU A 95 -33.02 39.17 13.02
C GLU A 95 -34.38 39.44 13.71
N ASP A 96 -34.94 38.51 14.50
CA ASP A 96 -36.37 38.53 14.89
C ASP A 96 -36.70 38.35 16.40
N ASP A 97 -35.75 38.54 17.34
CA ASP A 97 -36.00 38.48 18.80
C ASP A 97 -36.70 37.19 19.30
N GLU A 98 -36.61 36.08 18.55
CA GLU A 98 -37.10 34.77 19.02
C GLU A 98 -35.99 34.06 19.81
N ASP A 99 -36.29 33.58 21.03
CA ASP A 99 -35.37 32.87 21.95
C ASP A 99 -34.90 31.50 21.42
N GLN A 100 -34.36 31.42 20.20
CA GLN A 100 -33.94 30.17 19.58
C GLN A 100 -32.53 30.25 18.98
N CYS A 101 -31.77 29.19 19.25
CA CYS A 101 -30.46 29.02 18.64
C CYS A 101 -30.59 28.63 17.16
N HIS A 102 -30.18 29.52 16.26
CA HIS A 102 -30.20 29.31 14.81
C HIS A 102 -28.87 28.75 14.28
N PHE A 103 -28.59 27.48 14.60
CA PHE A 103 -27.38 26.77 14.14
C PHE A 103 -27.30 26.67 12.62
N MET A 104 -26.14 26.99 12.05
CA MET A 104 -25.85 26.81 10.62
C MET A 104 -24.96 25.60 10.36
N THR A 105 -23.77 25.57 10.97
CA THR A 105 -22.74 24.57 10.71
C THR A 105 -21.73 24.48 11.84
N GLN A 106 -20.92 23.42 11.85
CA GLN A 106 -19.79 23.25 12.77
C GLN A 106 -18.62 22.55 12.08
N TRP A 107 -17.41 22.77 12.60
CA TRP A 107 -16.22 22.04 12.18
C TRP A 107 -15.17 21.99 13.30
N GLY A 108 -14.26 21.03 13.18
CA GLY A 108 -13.17 20.81 14.13
C GLY A 108 -13.37 19.62 15.05
N GLU A 109 -12.25 19.08 15.50
CA GLU A 109 -12.16 17.93 16.41
C GLU A 109 -10.81 17.95 17.16
N LYS A 110 -10.63 17.07 18.14
CA LYS A 110 -9.40 17.00 18.92
C LYS A 110 -8.26 16.36 18.13
N GLY A 111 -7.16 17.09 17.95
CA GLY A 111 -5.91 16.51 17.48
C GLY A 111 -4.96 17.52 16.85
N SER A 112 -3.83 17.02 16.36
CA SER A 112 -2.71 17.84 15.86
C SER A 112 -2.76 18.07 14.35
N PHE A 113 -3.63 17.39 13.61
CA PHE A 113 -3.74 17.57 12.16
C PHE A 113 -4.48 18.89 11.83
N PRO A 114 -4.27 19.49 10.64
CA PRO A 114 -5.04 20.66 10.21
C PRO A 114 -6.54 20.41 10.34
N GLY A 115 -7.34 21.41 10.68
CA GLY A 115 -8.76 21.24 10.98
C GLY A 115 -9.06 20.63 12.36
N GLN A 116 -8.13 19.89 12.95
CA GLN A 116 -8.20 19.47 14.35
C GLN A 116 -7.57 20.54 15.26
N PHE A 117 -7.98 20.67 16.51
CA PHE A 117 -7.40 21.62 17.46
C PHE A 117 -7.75 21.24 18.88
N TYR A 118 -6.97 21.71 19.85
CA TYR A 118 -7.21 21.34 21.25
C TYR A 118 -6.71 22.41 22.21
N ASN A 119 -7.33 23.60 22.32
CA ASN A 119 -6.92 24.52 23.40
C ASN A 119 -7.86 25.67 23.81
N MET A 120 -7.40 26.47 24.78
CA MET A 120 -7.94 27.69 25.39
C MET A 120 -7.57 28.96 24.58
N GLY A 121 -7.95 29.05 23.30
CA GLY A 121 -7.60 30.15 22.40
C GLY A 121 -8.77 31.03 21.94
N GLY A 122 -8.46 32.06 21.15
CA GLY A 122 -9.45 32.95 20.54
C GLY A 122 -9.76 32.57 19.09
N ILE A 123 -10.99 32.87 18.66
CA ILE A 123 -11.42 32.86 17.26
C ILE A 123 -11.61 34.30 16.79
N THR A 124 -11.18 34.63 15.57
CA THR A 124 -11.55 35.88 14.90
C THR A 124 -11.96 35.58 13.47
N VAL A 125 -12.92 36.33 12.96
CA VAL A 125 -13.44 36.17 11.61
C VAL A 125 -13.15 37.43 10.81
N GLU A 126 -12.75 37.27 9.56
CA GLU A 126 -12.60 38.41 8.66
C GLU A 126 -13.95 39.09 8.41
N PRO A 127 -13.99 40.42 8.21
CA PRO A 127 -15.23 41.15 8.07
C PRO A 127 -16.14 40.63 6.93
N ASP A 128 -15.57 40.08 5.86
CA ASP A 128 -16.29 39.49 4.73
C ASP A 128 -16.68 38.01 4.92
N ALA A 129 -16.34 37.42 6.07
CA ALA A 129 -16.52 36.01 6.40
C ALA A 129 -15.78 35.01 5.49
N GLU A 130 -14.80 35.46 4.70
CA GLU A 130 -14.06 34.59 3.80
C GLU A 130 -13.00 33.76 4.54
N GLN A 131 -12.55 34.21 5.73
CA GLN A 131 -11.58 33.48 6.55
C GLN A 131 -11.93 33.54 8.04
N VAL A 132 -11.76 32.41 8.71
CA VAL A 132 -11.86 32.27 10.16
C VAL A 132 -10.48 31.86 10.68
N TYR A 133 -9.96 32.64 11.60
CA TYR A 133 -8.67 32.41 12.22
C TYR A 133 -8.89 31.85 13.62
N LEU A 134 -8.30 30.70 13.90
CA LEU A 134 -8.32 30.08 15.22
C LEU A 134 -6.90 30.06 15.78
N ALA A 135 -6.71 30.62 16.96
CA ALA A 135 -5.48 30.46 17.72
C ALA A 135 -5.52 29.11 18.46
N ASP A 136 -4.90 28.08 17.87
CA ASP A 136 -4.75 26.77 18.50
C ASP A 136 -3.52 26.80 19.41
N THR A 137 -3.73 27.33 20.62
CA THR A 137 -2.65 27.59 21.55
C THR A 137 -1.93 26.31 22.02
N LYS A 138 -2.44 25.09 21.73
CA LYS A 138 -1.87 23.82 22.21
C LYS A 138 -0.87 23.28 21.22
N PHE A 139 -1.22 23.43 19.96
CA PHE A 139 -0.36 23.11 18.84
C PHE A 139 0.34 24.35 18.29
N ASN A 140 0.44 25.43 19.08
CA ASN A 140 1.11 26.72 18.82
C ASN A 140 0.92 27.31 17.43
N ARG A 141 -0.20 27.03 16.77
CA ARG A 141 -0.45 27.43 15.39
C ARG A 141 -1.65 28.36 15.30
N VAL A 142 -1.69 29.17 14.25
CA VAL A 142 -2.94 29.79 13.80
C VAL A 142 -3.47 28.96 12.65
N GLN A 143 -4.72 28.52 12.77
CA GLN A 143 -5.39 27.84 11.68
C GLN A 143 -6.30 28.82 10.97
N VAL A 144 -6.09 28.94 9.67
CA VAL A 144 -6.93 29.76 8.79
C VAL A 144 -7.90 28.84 8.07
N PHE A 145 -9.15 28.88 8.49
CA PHE A 145 -10.25 28.23 7.81
C PHE A 145 -10.79 29.19 6.76
N LYS A 146 -10.50 28.89 5.50
CA LYS A 146 -11.10 29.64 4.39
C LYS A 146 -12.52 29.15 4.18
N LYS A 147 -13.42 30.06 3.84
CA LYS A 147 -14.74 29.72 3.34
C LYS A 147 -14.54 28.81 2.14
N ALA A 148 -14.94 27.56 2.33
CA ALA A 148 -15.02 26.59 1.27
C ALA A 148 -15.94 27.15 0.18
N ILE A 149 -15.38 27.67 -0.91
CA ILE A 149 -16.15 27.78 -2.16
C ILE A 149 -16.17 26.38 -2.75
N PHE A 150 -16.88 25.48 -2.07
CA PHE A 150 -17.17 24.18 -2.59
C PHE A 150 -18.02 24.38 -3.84
N ASN A 151 -17.38 24.32 -5.01
CA ASN A 151 -18.02 24.56 -6.30
C ASN A 151 -18.92 23.39 -6.75
N GLY A 152 -19.46 22.61 -5.80
CA GLY A 152 -20.47 21.58 -6.05
C GLY A 152 -19.91 20.35 -6.75
N GLY A 153 -18.89 19.70 -6.16
CA GLY A 153 -18.28 18.48 -6.70
C GLY A 153 -18.45 17.28 -5.78
N LYS A 154 -18.63 16.07 -6.31
CA LYS A 154 -18.64 14.85 -5.51
C LYS A 154 -17.36 14.06 -5.75
N ALA A 155 -16.96 13.27 -4.76
CA ALA A 155 -15.81 12.38 -4.88
C ALA A 155 -16.21 10.95 -4.54
N ILE A 156 -15.66 10.00 -5.28
CA ILE A 156 -15.83 8.57 -5.03
C ILE A 156 -14.44 7.96 -4.86
N ILE A 157 -14.22 7.25 -3.76
CA ILE A 157 -13.01 6.43 -3.56
C ILE A 157 -13.42 4.97 -3.66
N VAL A 158 -12.69 4.17 -4.44
CA VAL A 158 -12.90 2.73 -4.56
C VAL A 158 -11.59 2.01 -4.28
N ALA A 159 -11.53 1.32 -3.13
CA ALA A 159 -10.48 0.36 -2.82
C ALA A 159 -10.87 -1.01 -3.41
N GLY A 160 -10.23 -1.42 -4.51
CA GLY A 160 -10.57 -2.62 -5.28
C GLY A 160 -9.59 -3.78 -5.07
N GLY A 161 -10.11 -4.96 -4.72
CA GLY A 161 -9.30 -6.16 -4.53
C GLY A 161 -9.85 -7.07 -3.45
N ASP A 162 -9.17 -8.19 -3.23
CA ASP A 162 -9.48 -9.15 -2.17
C ASP A 162 -8.72 -8.77 -0.88
N SER A 163 -9.45 -8.61 0.23
CA SER A 163 -8.90 -8.23 1.53
C SER A 163 -7.99 -9.30 2.14
N ASN A 164 -8.02 -10.52 1.62
CA ASN A 164 -7.13 -11.60 2.04
C ASN A 164 -5.76 -11.53 1.35
N THR A 165 -5.52 -10.52 0.52
CA THR A 165 -4.23 -10.31 -0.16
C THR A 165 -3.40 -9.27 0.59
N ARG A 166 -2.08 -9.45 0.59
CA ARG A 166 -1.14 -8.49 1.18
C ARG A 166 -1.14 -7.13 0.49
N LEU A 167 -1.67 -7.05 -0.74
CA LEU A 167 -1.91 -5.78 -1.44
C LEU A 167 -2.99 -4.95 -0.74
N TRP A 168 -3.93 -5.59 -0.02
CA TRP A 168 -5.05 -4.91 0.61
C TRP A 168 -4.62 -3.83 1.59
N ASP A 169 -3.68 -4.12 2.48
CA ASP A 169 -3.22 -3.15 3.49
C ASP A 169 -2.68 -1.87 2.83
N ILE A 170 -2.02 -2.02 1.68
CA ILE A 170 -1.46 -0.89 0.92
C ILE A 170 -2.56 -0.14 0.17
N ILE A 171 -3.46 -0.87 -0.48
CA ILE A 171 -4.63 -0.31 -1.18
C ILE A 171 -5.49 0.49 -0.21
N GLU A 172 -5.72 -0.06 0.98
CA GLU A 172 -6.51 0.55 2.03
C GLU A 172 -5.81 1.79 2.61
N ALA A 173 -4.49 1.71 2.87
CA ALA A 173 -3.72 2.88 3.30
C ALA A 173 -3.76 4.04 2.28
N GLY A 174 -3.62 3.74 0.99
CA GLY A 174 -3.72 4.73 -0.09
C GLY A 174 -5.12 5.34 -0.20
N ALA A 175 -6.18 4.52 -0.09
CA ALA A 175 -7.56 4.98 -0.07
C ALA A 175 -7.87 5.89 1.13
N LYS A 176 -7.43 5.50 2.33
CA LYS A 176 -7.57 6.30 3.57
C LYS A 176 -6.83 7.63 3.47
N PHE A 177 -5.65 7.66 2.86
CA PHE A 177 -4.91 8.90 2.64
C PHE A 177 -5.64 9.85 1.69
N ALA A 178 -6.22 9.32 0.61
CA ALA A 178 -7.06 10.10 -0.30
C ALA A 178 -8.32 10.64 0.40
N TYR A 179 -9.00 9.83 1.22
CA TYR A 179 -10.17 10.24 2.01
C TYR A 179 -9.87 11.47 2.89
N ARG A 180 -8.79 11.39 3.67
CA ARG A 180 -8.32 12.50 4.51
C ARG A 180 -7.98 13.73 3.66
N THR A 181 -7.25 13.54 2.57
CA THR A 181 -6.88 14.65 1.68
C THR A 181 -8.12 15.37 1.13
N LEU A 182 -9.14 14.63 0.70
CA LEU A 182 -10.37 15.20 0.16
C LEU A 182 -11.19 15.92 1.23
N THR A 183 -11.32 15.34 2.42
CA THR A 183 -12.02 16.01 3.54
C THR A 183 -11.36 17.33 3.91
N TYR A 184 -10.01 17.39 3.91
CA TYR A 184 -9.27 18.64 4.11
C TYR A 184 -9.42 19.65 2.96
N GLN A 185 -9.59 19.17 1.74
CA GLN A 185 -9.92 20.02 0.60
C GLN A 185 -11.40 20.43 0.58
N GLY A 186 -12.18 20.07 1.61
CA GLY A 186 -13.55 20.54 1.86
C GLY A 186 -14.66 19.63 1.36
N PHE A 187 -14.35 18.38 1.03
CA PHE A 187 -15.39 17.35 0.91
C PHE A 187 -15.94 16.99 2.29
N THR A 188 -17.26 16.83 2.38
CA THR A 188 -17.99 16.29 3.54
C THR A 188 -18.48 14.87 3.23
N LYS A 189 -18.99 14.15 4.25
CA LYS A 189 -19.65 12.84 4.08
C LYS A 189 -20.81 12.86 3.06
N ASP A 190 -21.51 13.98 2.91
CA ASP A 190 -22.57 14.11 1.90
C ASP A 190 -22.04 14.21 0.45
N SER A 191 -20.76 14.52 0.30
CA SER A 191 -20.08 14.78 -0.97
C SER A 191 -18.91 13.84 -1.27
N LEU A 192 -18.61 12.90 -0.37
CA LEU A 192 -17.57 11.90 -0.49
C LEU A 192 -18.20 10.53 -0.27
N TYR A 193 -18.00 9.62 -1.22
CA TYR A 193 -18.54 8.27 -1.15
C TYR A 193 -17.38 7.26 -1.19
N TYR A 194 -17.10 6.60 -0.09
CA TYR A 194 -16.00 5.67 0.04
C TYR A 194 -16.48 4.22 0.00
N LEU A 195 -16.04 3.48 -1.01
CA LEU A 195 -16.28 2.05 -1.15
C LEU A 195 -15.02 1.24 -0.79
N SER A 196 -15.14 0.37 0.21
CA SER A 196 -14.07 -0.53 0.69
C SER A 196 -14.60 -1.94 0.99
N HIS A 197 -13.77 -2.84 1.53
CA HIS A 197 -14.17 -4.23 1.76
C HIS A 197 -15.17 -4.39 2.92
N ASP A 198 -14.98 -3.67 4.02
CA ASP A 198 -15.82 -3.71 5.22
C ASP A 198 -16.23 -2.27 5.63
N PRO A 199 -17.52 -1.91 5.50
CA PRO A 199 -18.04 -0.60 5.88
C PRO A 199 -17.89 -0.22 7.35
N LYS A 200 -17.58 -1.17 8.24
CA LYS A 200 -17.49 -0.94 9.69
C LYS A 200 -16.08 -1.07 10.26
N SER A 201 -15.08 -1.13 9.38
CA SER A 201 -13.70 -1.43 9.78
C SER A 201 -12.98 -0.25 10.42
N ASP A 202 -13.31 0.99 10.05
CA ASP A 202 -12.57 2.18 10.45
C ASP A 202 -13.47 3.36 10.80
N ASP A 203 -12.98 4.17 11.74
CA ASP A 203 -13.45 5.52 12.09
C ASP A 203 -12.35 6.50 11.65
N LEU A 204 -12.49 7.05 10.46
CA LEU A 204 -11.49 7.87 9.76
C LEU A 204 -11.51 9.33 10.19
N ASP A 205 -12.66 9.83 10.63
CA ASP A 205 -12.85 11.18 11.18
C ASP A 205 -12.85 11.20 12.72
N ASN A 206 -12.58 10.05 13.35
CA ASN A 206 -12.38 9.85 14.79
C ASN A 206 -13.51 10.41 15.66
N ASN A 207 -14.73 10.41 15.12
CA ASN A 207 -15.93 10.94 15.78
C ASN A 207 -16.58 9.91 16.75
N GLY A 208 -15.98 8.71 16.87
CA GLY A 208 -16.46 7.59 17.66
C GLY A 208 -17.49 6.72 16.95
N GLN A 209 -17.76 6.95 15.66
CA GLN A 209 -18.69 6.22 14.82
C GLN A 209 -17.99 5.67 13.58
N PHE A 210 -18.30 4.43 13.23
CA PHE A 210 -17.75 3.75 12.05
C PHE A 210 -18.65 4.00 10.85
N ASP A 211 -18.69 5.24 10.35
CA ASP A 211 -19.59 5.69 9.28
C ASP A 211 -18.88 6.36 8.09
N ASP A 212 -17.55 6.29 8.01
CA ASP A 212 -16.76 6.90 6.93
C ASP A 212 -16.68 6.06 5.65
N ILE A 213 -17.01 4.77 5.74
CA ILE A 213 -17.05 3.85 4.59
C ILE A 213 -18.51 3.61 4.25
N ASP A 214 -18.99 4.22 3.16
CA ASP A 214 -20.40 4.22 2.78
C ASP A 214 -20.94 2.85 2.36
N ALA A 215 -20.12 2.05 1.69
CA ALA A 215 -20.57 0.79 1.11
C ALA A 215 -19.45 -0.20 0.83
N GLU A 216 -19.84 -1.46 0.67
CA GLU A 216 -18.94 -2.47 0.13
C GLU A 216 -18.58 -2.15 -1.34
N ASN A 217 -17.33 -2.39 -1.72
CA ASN A 217 -16.77 -2.22 -3.06
C ASN A 217 -17.32 -3.22 -4.11
N THR A 218 -18.63 -3.33 -4.26
CA THR A 218 -19.29 -4.17 -5.28
C THR A 218 -19.58 -3.39 -6.56
N LYS A 219 -19.71 -4.08 -7.70
CA LYS A 219 -20.04 -3.44 -9.00
C LYS A 219 -21.30 -2.59 -8.91
N ASP A 220 -22.34 -3.13 -8.31
CA ASP A 220 -23.63 -2.45 -8.18
C ASP A 220 -23.51 -1.18 -7.34
N ASN A 221 -22.73 -1.20 -6.26
CA ASN A 221 -22.51 -0.03 -5.43
C ASN A 221 -21.66 1.03 -6.15
N VAL A 222 -20.60 0.62 -6.89
CA VAL A 222 -19.81 1.56 -7.70
C VAL A 222 -20.67 2.21 -8.79
N LYS A 223 -21.49 1.40 -9.49
CA LYS A 223 -22.43 1.90 -10.50
C LYS A 223 -23.42 2.88 -9.88
N LYS A 224 -24.07 2.54 -8.76
CA LYS A 224 -25.01 3.42 -8.06
C LYS A 224 -24.33 4.70 -7.59
N ALA A 225 -23.12 4.61 -7.05
CA ALA A 225 -22.35 5.78 -6.62
C ALA A 225 -22.16 6.76 -7.79
N ILE A 226 -21.81 6.27 -8.98
CA ILE A 226 -21.58 7.11 -10.16
C ILE A 226 -22.89 7.60 -10.82
N THR A 227 -23.88 6.72 -11.02
CA THR A 227 -25.06 7.05 -11.86
C THR A 227 -26.25 7.60 -11.09
N GLU A 228 -26.30 7.34 -9.77
CA GLU A 228 -27.41 7.73 -8.89
C GLU A 228 -26.97 8.73 -7.83
N TRP A 229 -26.00 8.37 -6.97
CA TRP A 229 -25.55 9.24 -5.88
C TRP A 229 -24.85 10.49 -6.41
N ALA A 230 -23.99 10.36 -7.41
CA ALA A 230 -23.33 11.49 -8.06
C ALA A 230 -24.18 12.19 -9.15
N ALA A 231 -25.43 11.78 -9.35
CA ALA A 231 -26.25 12.26 -10.48
C ALA A 231 -26.56 13.76 -10.46
N ASP A 232 -26.43 14.41 -9.32
CA ASP A 232 -26.68 15.83 -9.08
C ASP A 232 -25.42 16.70 -9.21
N THR A 233 -24.22 16.09 -9.30
CA THR A 233 -22.98 16.86 -9.40
C THR A 233 -22.58 17.17 -10.84
N THR A 234 -22.00 18.36 -11.04
CA THR A 234 -21.34 18.74 -12.30
C THR A 234 -19.84 18.47 -12.29
N HIS A 235 -19.25 18.18 -11.12
CA HIS A 235 -17.83 17.84 -10.98
C HIS A 235 -17.72 16.53 -10.20
N LEU A 236 -17.18 15.48 -10.80
CA LEU A 236 -16.98 14.19 -10.14
C LEU A 236 -15.51 13.83 -10.14
N THR A 237 -14.94 13.60 -8.96
CA THR A 237 -13.60 13.00 -8.81
C THR A 237 -13.77 11.53 -8.45
N ILE A 238 -13.10 10.64 -9.16
CA ILE A 238 -13.11 9.21 -8.90
C ILE A 238 -11.67 8.78 -8.67
N TYR A 239 -11.41 8.16 -7.52
CA TYR A 239 -10.15 7.51 -7.23
C TYR A 239 -10.35 6.00 -7.19
N LEU A 240 -9.72 5.30 -8.11
CA LEU A 240 -9.66 3.85 -8.14
C LEU A 240 -8.25 3.43 -7.72
N ILE A 241 -8.13 2.70 -6.63
CA ILE A 241 -6.88 2.08 -6.19
C ILE A 241 -7.12 0.60 -5.98
N GLY A 242 -6.29 -0.25 -6.58
CA GLY A 242 -6.53 -1.67 -6.45
C GLY A 242 -5.83 -2.56 -7.46
N SER A 243 -6.38 -3.75 -7.59
CA SER A 243 -5.94 -4.70 -8.63
C SER A 243 -6.59 -4.39 -9.97
N GLY A 244 -5.82 -4.47 -11.05
CA GLY A 244 -6.31 -4.23 -12.42
C GLY A 244 -5.63 -5.11 -13.46
N ASP A 245 -6.30 -5.25 -14.60
CA ASP A 245 -5.80 -5.90 -15.81
C ASP A 245 -6.27 -5.10 -17.03
N SER A 246 -5.90 -5.53 -18.24
CA SER A 246 -6.31 -4.88 -19.48
C SER A 246 -7.84 -4.71 -19.54
N GLU A 247 -8.24 -3.45 -19.65
CA GLU A 247 -9.62 -2.94 -19.65
C GLU A 247 -10.48 -3.38 -18.44
N THR A 248 -9.86 -3.82 -17.34
CA THR A 248 -10.55 -4.41 -16.18
C THR A 248 -10.00 -3.89 -14.84
N PHE A 249 -10.89 -3.53 -13.91
CA PHE A 249 -10.56 -3.21 -12.51
C PHE A 249 -11.25 -4.21 -11.58
N TYR A 250 -10.52 -4.84 -10.68
CA TYR A 250 -11.06 -5.88 -9.79
C TYR A 250 -11.69 -5.28 -8.52
N LEU A 251 -12.83 -5.83 -8.15
CA LEU A 251 -13.59 -5.53 -6.95
C LEU A 251 -13.57 -6.74 -5.99
N LYS A 252 -14.30 -6.67 -4.87
CA LYS A 252 -14.39 -7.78 -3.89
C LYS A 252 -14.98 -9.06 -4.51
N SER A 253 -14.37 -10.20 -4.15
CA SER A 253 -14.57 -11.52 -4.77
C SER A 253 -15.39 -12.50 -3.89
N ASN A 254 -16.08 -12.04 -2.85
CA ASN A 254 -16.56 -12.94 -1.81
C ASN A 254 -17.76 -13.80 -2.29
N ARG A 255 -17.44 -14.94 -2.92
CA ARG A 255 -18.34 -16.05 -3.30
C ARG A 255 -19.25 -15.82 -4.52
N GLU A 256 -18.91 -14.89 -5.40
CA GLU A 256 -19.64 -14.71 -6.67
C GLU A 256 -19.20 -15.77 -7.70
N LYS A 257 -20.11 -16.67 -8.11
CA LYS A 257 -19.84 -17.65 -9.19
C LYS A 257 -19.64 -17.00 -10.56
N ASP A 258 -20.12 -15.76 -10.72
CA ASP A 258 -20.05 -14.99 -11.96
C ASP A 258 -18.97 -13.90 -11.84
N LYS A 259 -17.77 -14.20 -12.36
CA LYS A 259 -16.62 -13.29 -12.34
C LYS A 259 -16.90 -11.94 -13.01
N SER A 260 -17.90 -11.87 -13.91
CA SER A 260 -18.27 -10.61 -14.55
C SER A 260 -18.88 -9.60 -13.57
N LYS A 261 -19.32 -10.02 -12.38
CA LYS A 261 -19.87 -9.13 -11.34
C LYS A 261 -18.84 -8.56 -10.38
N SER A 262 -17.64 -9.15 -10.33
CA SER A 262 -16.55 -8.75 -9.44
C SER A 262 -15.51 -7.86 -10.13
N VAL A 263 -15.84 -7.28 -11.29
CA VAL A 263 -14.93 -6.42 -12.06
C VAL A 263 -15.65 -5.22 -12.65
N VAL A 264 -15.01 -4.07 -12.76
CA VAL A 264 -15.49 -2.93 -13.56
C VAL A 264 -14.67 -2.86 -14.84
N THR A 265 -15.31 -2.95 -15.99
CA THR A 265 -14.62 -2.80 -17.27
C THR A 265 -14.48 -1.34 -17.69
N ALA A 266 -13.51 -1.04 -18.56
CA ALA A 266 -13.33 0.30 -19.13
C ALA A 266 -14.55 0.79 -19.91
N GLU A 267 -15.26 -0.11 -20.61
CA GLU A 267 -16.49 0.23 -21.33
C GLU A 267 -17.65 0.51 -20.36
N GLU A 268 -17.83 -0.29 -19.29
CA GLU A 268 -18.85 -0.03 -18.28
C GLU A 268 -18.62 1.31 -17.57
N LEU A 269 -17.39 1.59 -17.13
CA LEU A 269 -17.05 2.87 -16.50
C LEU A 269 -17.30 4.04 -17.45
N SER A 270 -16.95 3.91 -18.74
CA SER A 270 -17.25 4.93 -19.74
C SER A 270 -18.76 5.15 -19.87
N GLN A 271 -19.56 4.09 -19.92
CA GLN A 271 -21.02 4.19 -20.02
C GLN A 271 -21.65 4.85 -18.78
N TRP A 272 -21.15 4.54 -17.58
CA TRP A 272 -21.63 5.17 -16.35
C TRP A 272 -21.31 6.67 -16.30
N LEU A 273 -20.10 7.05 -16.72
CA LEU A 273 -19.75 8.46 -16.90
C LEU A 273 -20.54 9.15 -18.02
N ASP A 274 -20.87 8.43 -19.10
CA ASP A 274 -21.74 8.94 -20.17
C ASP A 274 -23.15 9.24 -19.64
N ILE A 275 -23.72 8.37 -18.81
CA ILE A 275 -25.02 8.59 -18.15
C ILE A 275 -24.98 9.86 -17.30
N LEU A 276 -23.93 10.04 -16.50
CA LEU A 276 -23.74 11.26 -15.70
C LEU A 276 -23.62 12.51 -16.59
N GLN A 277 -22.80 12.45 -17.63
CA GLN A 277 -22.54 13.56 -18.56
C GLN A 277 -23.65 13.74 -19.62
N GLN A 278 -24.67 12.87 -19.66
CA GLN A 278 -25.93 13.14 -20.37
C GLN A 278 -26.82 14.07 -19.54
N LYS A 279 -26.86 13.88 -18.21
CA LYS A 279 -27.55 14.79 -17.28
C LYS A 279 -26.82 16.13 -17.17
N HIS A 280 -25.49 16.11 -17.20
CA HIS A 280 -24.62 17.29 -17.10
C HIS A 280 -23.64 17.37 -18.28
N PRO A 281 -24.07 17.85 -19.47
CA PRO A 281 -23.22 17.89 -20.67
C PRO A 281 -21.92 18.68 -20.53
N ASN A 282 -21.88 19.66 -19.63
CA ASN A 282 -20.70 20.47 -19.35
C ASN A 282 -19.91 20.00 -18.12
N GLY A 283 -20.37 18.93 -17.46
CA GLY A 283 -19.76 18.40 -16.25
C GLY A 283 -18.39 17.76 -16.50
N ILE A 284 -17.52 17.89 -15.52
CA ILE A 284 -16.13 17.39 -15.55
C ILE A 284 -16.05 16.13 -14.71
N ALA A 285 -15.52 15.05 -15.29
CA ALA A 285 -15.15 13.85 -14.54
C ALA A 285 -13.62 13.72 -14.50
N THR A 286 -13.05 13.68 -13.30
CA THR A 286 -11.64 13.44 -13.04
C THR A 286 -11.48 12.01 -12.52
N LEU A 287 -10.73 11.18 -13.23
CA LEU A 287 -10.37 9.83 -12.82
C LEU A 287 -8.88 9.78 -12.46
N ILE A 288 -8.59 9.30 -11.25
CA ILE A 288 -7.26 8.90 -10.81
C ILE A 288 -7.28 7.38 -10.66
N TYR A 289 -6.47 6.67 -11.44
CA TYR A 289 -6.48 5.21 -11.49
C TYR A 289 -5.10 4.59 -11.21
N GLU A 290 -4.97 3.96 -10.05
CA GLU A 290 -3.80 3.23 -9.58
C GLU A 290 -4.04 1.72 -9.62
N ALA A 291 -3.52 1.09 -10.68
CA ALA A 291 -3.53 -0.36 -10.88
C ALA A 291 -2.64 -0.75 -12.08
N CYS A 292 -2.27 -2.03 -12.16
CA CYS A 292 -1.67 -2.60 -13.36
C CYS A 292 -2.55 -2.34 -14.59
N ASN A 293 -1.93 -2.11 -15.73
CA ASN A 293 -2.60 -1.86 -17.02
C ASN A 293 -3.56 -0.66 -17.02
N SER A 294 -3.51 0.23 -16.02
CA SER A 294 -4.50 1.31 -15.86
C SER A 294 -4.66 2.19 -17.11
N GLY A 295 -3.58 2.41 -17.87
CA GLY A 295 -3.59 3.12 -19.15
C GLY A 295 -4.51 2.52 -20.23
N SER A 296 -4.88 1.23 -20.12
CA SER A 296 -5.81 0.58 -21.05
C SER A 296 -7.22 1.16 -20.99
N PHE A 297 -7.58 1.90 -19.94
CA PHE A 297 -8.89 2.56 -19.82
C PHE A 297 -8.97 3.84 -20.67
N ILE A 298 -7.83 4.46 -20.98
CA ILE A 298 -7.77 5.75 -21.68
C ILE A 298 -8.50 5.72 -23.03
N PRO A 299 -8.31 4.73 -23.93
CA PRO A 299 -8.97 4.72 -25.23
C PRO A 299 -10.50 4.71 -25.15
N LYS A 300 -11.08 4.01 -24.18
CA LYS A 300 -12.54 3.95 -23.98
C LYS A 300 -13.06 5.23 -23.36
N LEU A 301 -12.41 5.69 -22.29
CA LEU A 301 -12.85 6.86 -21.54
C LEU A 301 -12.67 8.17 -22.31
N SER A 302 -11.72 8.26 -23.24
CA SER A 302 -11.42 9.47 -24.01
C SER A 302 -11.97 9.46 -25.45
N ARG A 303 -12.74 8.43 -25.83
CA ARG A 303 -13.28 8.24 -27.19
C ARG A 303 -14.14 9.41 -27.67
N ASP A 304 -15.05 9.89 -26.81
CA ASP A 304 -15.89 11.04 -27.09
C ASP A 304 -15.21 12.34 -26.62
N LYS A 305 -14.58 13.05 -27.56
CA LYS A 305 -13.88 14.31 -27.29
C LYS A 305 -14.80 15.47 -26.90
N SER A 306 -16.13 15.31 -26.98
CA SER A 306 -17.09 16.30 -26.45
C SER A 306 -17.25 16.22 -24.94
N LYS A 307 -16.93 15.08 -24.32
CA LYS A 307 -17.06 14.83 -22.87
C LYS A 307 -15.83 15.34 -22.14
N LYS A 308 -16.01 16.24 -21.17
CA LYS A 308 -14.90 16.82 -20.40
C LYS A 308 -14.41 15.82 -19.36
N ARG A 309 -13.25 15.20 -19.61
CA ARG A 309 -12.66 14.18 -18.73
C ARG A 309 -11.18 14.48 -18.49
N ILE A 310 -10.72 14.25 -17.26
CA ILE A 310 -9.31 14.24 -16.87
C ILE A 310 -9.02 12.82 -16.44
N ILE A 311 -8.16 12.10 -17.16
CA ILE A 311 -7.88 10.69 -16.90
C ILE A 311 -6.39 10.59 -16.55
N MET A 312 -6.10 10.25 -15.31
CA MET A 312 -4.75 10.00 -14.80
C MET A 312 -4.63 8.52 -14.47
N THR A 313 -3.59 7.89 -15.00
CA THR A 313 -3.30 6.47 -14.81
C THR A 313 -1.87 6.31 -14.32
N SER A 314 -1.69 5.40 -13.39
CA SER A 314 -0.39 5.07 -12.79
C SER A 314 0.58 4.38 -13.76
N ALA A 315 0.08 3.66 -14.77
CA ALA A 315 0.87 2.89 -15.73
C ALA A 315 0.24 2.94 -17.14
N LYS A 316 1.00 2.59 -18.19
CA LYS A 316 0.46 2.40 -19.55
C LYS A 316 -0.40 1.14 -19.67
N ALA A 317 -1.08 1.01 -20.81
CA ALA A 317 -1.60 -0.29 -21.24
C ALA A 317 -0.44 -1.30 -21.34
N GLU A 318 -0.66 -2.53 -20.89
CA GLU A 318 0.34 -3.61 -20.89
C GLU A 318 1.57 -3.34 -19.99
N GLU A 319 1.45 -2.38 -19.06
CA GLU A 319 2.49 -2.03 -18.09
C GLU A 319 1.99 -2.31 -16.66
N ASP A 320 2.85 -2.91 -15.85
CA ASP A 320 2.56 -3.15 -14.43
C ASP A 320 2.60 -1.83 -13.64
N ALA A 321 1.78 -1.74 -12.59
CA ALA A 321 1.89 -0.70 -11.58
C ALA A 321 2.43 -1.31 -10.28
N PHE A 322 3.31 -0.56 -9.60
CA PHE A 322 4.04 -1.03 -8.44
C PHE A 322 3.66 -0.26 -7.18
N PHE A 323 3.52 -1.01 -6.09
CA PHE A 323 3.41 -0.46 -4.74
C PHE A 323 4.65 -0.85 -3.95
N ILE A 324 5.65 0.04 -3.89
CA ILE A 324 6.91 -0.23 -3.18
C ILE A 324 6.89 0.41 -1.80
N ALA A 325 7.57 -0.22 -0.85
CA ALA A 325 7.70 0.24 0.52
C ALA A 325 6.33 0.58 1.14
N GLN A 326 5.37 -0.35 1.05
CA GLN A 326 3.99 -0.19 1.55
C GLN A 326 3.23 1.02 0.94
N GLY A 327 3.55 1.38 -0.31
CA GLY A 327 2.92 2.49 -1.02
C GLY A 327 3.65 3.82 -0.89
N ALA A 328 4.73 3.90 -0.10
CA ALA A 328 5.54 5.11 0.03
C ALA A 328 6.12 5.57 -1.32
N LEU A 329 6.56 4.61 -2.13
CA LEU A 329 7.06 4.80 -3.49
C LEU A 329 6.00 4.36 -4.51
N SER A 330 4.84 5.02 -4.48
CA SER A 330 3.76 4.83 -5.46
C SER A 330 3.33 6.17 -6.07
N PHE A 331 2.78 6.14 -7.30
CA PHE A 331 2.27 7.32 -7.98
C PHE A 331 1.21 8.04 -7.11
N SER A 332 0.23 7.28 -6.61
CA SER A 332 -0.86 7.81 -5.78
C SER A 332 -0.39 8.51 -4.51
N ASN A 333 0.59 7.95 -3.80
CA ASN A 333 1.08 8.57 -2.56
C ASN A 333 1.70 9.94 -2.84
N SER A 334 2.53 10.05 -3.88
CA SER A 334 3.08 11.35 -4.26
C SER A 334 2.00 12.32 -4.75
N PHE A 335 1.04 11.83 -5.54
CA PHE A 335 -0.04 12.67 -6.08
C PHE A 335 -0.91 13.27 -4.97
N TRP A 336 -1.45 12.43 -4.06
CA TRP A 336 -2.31 12.88 -2.97
C TRP A 336 -1.58 13.79 -1.99
N ASN A 337 -0.28 13.56 -1.77
CA ASN A 337 0.54 14.47 -0.96
C ASN A 337 0.65 15.86 -1.61
N SER A 338 0.84 15.94 -2.93
CA SER A 338 0.84 17.23 -3.63
C SER A 338 -0.53 17.94 -3.54
N ILE A 339 -1.64 17.21 -3.73
CA ILE A 339 -3.00 17.77 -3.57
C ILE A 339 -3.25 18.25 -2.13
N PHE A 340 -2.83 17.47 -1.13
CA PHE A 340 -2.93 17.85 0.28
C PHE A 340 -2.23 19.18 0.56
N ASN A 341 -1.09 19.44 -0.10
CA ASN A 341 -0.31 20.67 0.03
C ASN A 341 -0.83 21.82 -0.86
N GLY A 342 -2.05 21.72 -1.42
CA GLY A 342 -2.67 22.80 -2.20
C GLY A 342 -2.09 22.96 -3.62
N LEU A 343 -1.42 21.94 -4.17
CA LEU A 343 -0.99 22.00 -5.57
C LEU A 343 -2.18 21.74 -6.50
N ASN A 344 -2.11 22.32 -7.70
CA ASN A 344 -3.09 22.04 -8.74
C ASN A 344 -2.88 20.63 -9.34
N ILE A 345 -3.87 20.15 -10.10
CA ILE A 345 -3.88 18.79 -10.66
C ILE A 345 -2.67 18.54 -11.58
N GLU A 346 -2.25 19.54 -12.35
CA GLU A 346 -1.12 19.42 -13.29
C GLU A 346 0.21 19.25 -12.53
N GLU A 347 0.48 20.11 -11.56
CA GLU A 347 1.67 20.06 -10.73
C GLU A 347 1.75 18.75 -9.92
N ALA A 348 0.63 18.34 -9.31
CA ALA A 348 0.56 17.09 -8.55
C ALA A 348 0.86 15.86 -9.43
N PHE A 349 0.33 15.83 -10.66
CA PHE A 349 0.58 14.75 -11.60
C PHE A 349 2.06 14.67 -12.01
N PHE A 350 2.66 15.78 -12.42
CA PHE A 350 4.03 15.77 -12.92
C PHE A 350 5.06 15.48 -11.82
N GLN A 351 4.83 15.96 -10.59
CA GLN A 351 5.67 15.58 -9.44
C GLN A 351 5.60 14.08 -9.14
N ALA A 352 4.41 13.50 -9.16
CA ALA A 352 4.24 12.06 -8.96
C ALA A 352 4.90 11.25 -10.09
N LYS A 353 4.80 11.74 -11.33
CA LYS A 353 5.38 11.10 -12.51
C LYS A 353 6.91 11.09 -12.48
N GLU A 354 7.55 12.21 -12.14
CA GLU A 354 9.01 12.29 -12.05
C GLU A 354 9.57 11.28 -11.05
N LYS A 355 8.95 11.19 -9.86
CA LYS A 355 9.38 10.24 -8.81
C LYS A 355 9.32 8.77 -9.25
N VAL A 356 8.31 8.40 -10.03
CA VAL A 356 8.15 7.00 -10.48
C VAL A 356 9.09 6.68 -11.65
N ILE A 357 9.35 7.63 -12.55
CA ILE A 357 10.19 7.42 -13.75
C ILE A 357 11.70 7.41 -13.44
N GLU A 358 12.16 8.13 -12.42
CA GLU A 358 13.59 8.20 -12.06
C GLU A 358 14.15 6.90 -11.45
N SER A 359 13.30 5.90 -11.19
CA SER A 359 13.72 4.61 -10.66
C SER A 359 14.18 3.68 -11.79
N GLU A 360 15.49 3.58 -12.04
CA GLU A 360 16.10 2.84 -13.17
C GLU A 360 15.68 1.36 -13.32
N TRP A 361 15.11 0.75 -12.28
CA TRP A 361 14.66 -0.63 -12.22
C TRP A 361 13.13 -0.81 -12.23
N MET A 362 12.37 0.29 -12.19
CA MET A 362 10.91 0.30 -12.34
C MET A 362 10.52 0.84 -13.71
N LYS A 363 9.94 0.00 -14.56
CA LYS A 363 9.24 0.47 -15.76
C LYS A 363 7.77 0.69 -15.42
N GLN A 364 7.46 1.88 -14.91
CA GLN A 364 6.09 2.35 -14.74
C GLN A 364 5.99 3.76 -15.33
N THR A 365 5.05 3.96 -16.26
CA THR A 365 4.89 5.24 -16.94
C THR A 365 3.49 5.82 -16.68
N PRO A 366 3.35 6.74 -15.71
CA PRO A 366 2.10 7.44 -15.50
C PRO A 366 1.66 8.21 -16.75
N GLN A 367 0.36 8.11 -17.09
CA GLN A 367 -0.24 8.81 -18.23
C GLN A 367 -1.35 9.76 -17.76
N LEU A 368 -1.42 10.93 -18.40
CA LEU A 368 -2.47 11.92 -18.25
C LEU A 368 -3.08 12.19 -19.63
N GLU A 369 -4.39 11.95 -19.78
CA GLU A 369 -5.18 12.29 -20.97
C GLU A 369 -6.31 13.22 -20.57
N THR A 370 -6.45 14.35 -21.26
CA THR A 370 -7.57 15.27 -21.05
C THR A 370 -7.86 16.10 -22.30
N ASN A 371 -9.14 16.48 -22.47
CA ASN A 371 -9.59 17.45 -23.46
C ASN A 371 -9.93 18.83 -22.85
N ILE A 372 -9.51 19.07 -21.61
CA ILE A 372 -9.75 20.32 -20.87
C ILE A 372 -8.51 21.21 -20.94
N SER A 373 -8.68 22.48 -21.29
CA SER A 373 -7.62 23.47 -21.25
C SER A 373 -7.41 24.05 -19.84
N ASN A 374 -6.21 24.58 -19.59
CA ASN A 374 -5.80 25.23 -18.33
C ASN A 374 -5.82 24.32 -17.09
N LEU A 375 -5.20 23.14 -17.19
CA LEU A 375 -5.13 22.19 -16.07
C LEU A 375 -4.39 22.78 -14.85
N HIS A 376 -3.39 23.64 -15.05
CA HIS A 376 -2.72 24.42 -13.99
C HIS A 376 -3.64 25.34 -13.16
N GLN A 377 -4.88 25.60 -13.60
CA GLN A 377 -5.88 26.38 -12.85
C GLN A 377 -6.95 25.49 -12.22
N ARG A 378 -6.78 24.16 -12.27
CA ARG A 378 -7.75 23.19 -11.77
C ARG A 378 -7.23 22.53 -10.51
N TYR A 379 -8.08 22.50 -9.50
CA TYR A 379 -7.80 21.92 -8.19
C TYR A 379 -8.81 20.83 -7.89
N ILE A 380 -8.42 19.88 -7.03
CA ILE A 380 -9.37 18.97 -6.40
C ILE A 380 -9.93 19.70 -5.17
N ALA A 381 -11.20 20.10 -5.27
CA ALA A 381 -11.95 20.93 -4.31
C ALA A 381 -11.34 22.30 -3.99
N ASN A 382 -11.23 22.70 -2.72
CA ASN A 382 -11.15 24.12 -2.32
C ASN A 382 -9.77 24.77 -2.48
N ASN A 383 -8.76 24.02 -2.91
CA ASN A 383 -7.38 24.52 -2.95
C ASN A 383 -6.96 25.08 -1.57
N THR A 384 -7.37 24.39 -0.51
CA THR A 384 -7.03 24.77 0.85
C THR A 384 -5.54 24.58 1.02
N GLU A 385 -4.84 25.69 1.27
CA GLU A 385 -3.43 25.72 1.62
C GLU A 385 -3.31 25.98 3.12
N ILE A 386 -2.47 25.22 3.81
CA ILE A 386 -2.18 25.44 5.22
C ILE A 386 -1.25 26.65 5.32
N LEU A 387 -1.82 27.82 5.61
CA LEU A 387 -1.08 29.07 5.81
C LEU A 387 -1.05 29.40 7.32
N GLY A 388 0.10 29.15 7.94
CA GLY A 388 0.56 29.84 9.15
C GLY A 388 1.72 30.77 8.77
N ASN A 389 2.51 31.26 9.73
CA ASN A 389 3.82 31.84 9.41
C ASN A 389 4.54 30.92 8.42
N SER A 390 5.22 31.50 7.44
CA SER A 390 5.87 30.73 6.38
C SER A 390 6.71 29.61 6.97
N ALA A 391 6.28 28.36 6.72
CA ALA A 391 6.93 27.20 7.31
C ALA A 391 8.43 27.24 6.99
N PRO A 392 9.29 26.89 7.95
CA PRO A 392 10.72 27.02 7.77
C PRO A 392 11.16 26.22 6.54
N VAL A 393 12.04 26.79 5.72
CA VAL A 393 12.50 26.15 4.49
C VAL A 393 13.87 25.51 4.74
N ILE A 394 13.98 24.21 4.46
CA ILE A 394 15.27 23.52 4.43
C ILE A 394 15.95 23.87 3.10
N THR A 395 16.88 24.82 3.15
CA THR A 395 17.57 25.36 1.96
C THR A 395 18.70 24.47 1.48
N SER A 396 19.30 23.70 2.39
CA SER A 396 20.28 22.67 2.06
C SER A 396 20.34 21.64 3.18
N SER A 397 20.71 20.42 2.81
CA SER A 397 20.98 19.35 3.78
C SER A 397 22.11 18.45 3.27
N LEU A 398 22.92 17.95 4.20
CA LEU A 398 24.01 17.04 3.93
C LEU A 398 24.00 15.93 4.99
N ILE A 399 24.13 14.69 4.53
CA ILE A 399 24.32 13.52 5.38
C ILE A 399 25.76 13.07 5.24
N THR A 400 26.45 12.89 6.35
CA THR A 400 27.83 12.43 6.41
C THR A 400 27.93 11.21 7.30
N MET A 401 28.54 10.15 6.80
CA MET A 401 28.86 8.96 7.60
C MET A 401 29.99 9.31 8.58
N ASN A 402 29.77 9.08 9.88
CA ASN A 402 30.83 9.24 10.89
C ASN A 402 31.62 7.95 11.07
N ASP A 403 30.90 6.82 11.06
CA ASP A 403 31.42 5.46 11.12
C ASP A 403 30.42 4.50 10.42
N ASP A 404 30.53 3.19 10.68
CA ASP A 404 29.70 2.15 10.07
C ASP A 404 28.25 2.12 10.57
N LYS A 405 27.89 2.87 11.63
CA LYS A 405 26.55 2.83 12.24
C LYS A 405 25.98 4.19 12.61
N THR A 406 26.74 5.25 12.46
CA THR A 406 26.30 6.59 12.85
C THR A 406 26.47 7.60 11.72
N VAL A 407 25.43 8.42 11.54
CA VAL A 407 25.45 9.52 10.58
C VAL A 407 25.27 10.87 11.25
N SER A 408 26.01 11.85 10.76
CA SER A 408 25.78 13.25 11.05
C SER A 408 24.92 13.82 9.94
N ILE A 409 23.78 14.38 10.32
CA ILE A 409 22.89 15.09 9.40
C ILE A 409 23.04 16.56 9.72
N THR A 410 23.34 17.35 8.70
CA THR A 410 23.32 18.80 8.79
C THR A 410 22.20 19.35 7.92
N ALA A 411 21.51 20.36 8.42
CA ALA A 411 20.46 21.06 7.70
C ALA A 411 20.62 22.56 7.89
N GLN A 412 20.54 23.31 6.79
CA GLN A 412 20.40 24.75 6.82
C GLN A 412 18.92 25.09 6.67
N VAL A 413 18.37 25.63 7.74
CA VAL A 413 16.96 25.99 7.85
C VAL A 413 16.85 27.50 7.89
N LYS A 414 16.03 28.04 7.00
CA LYS A 414 15.71 29.46 6.96
C LYS A 414 14.22 29.63 7.18
N ASP A 415 13.89 30.46 8.15
CA ASP A 415 12.56 31.00 8.32
C ASP A 415 12.53 32.40 7.70
N GLU A 416 11.59 32.67 6.79
CA GLU A 416 11.54 33.96 6.08
C GLU A 416 10.97 35.09 6.93
N GLU A 417 10.20 34.74 7.96
CA GLU A 417 9.60 35.68 8.92
C GLU A 417 10.49 35.88 10.15
N GLY A 418 11.58 35.13 10.25
CA GLY A 418 12.61 35.29 11.27
C GLY A 418 12.25 34.58 12.57
N ASP A 419 11.29 33.65 12.53
CA ASP A 419 10.94 32.85 13.69
C ASP A 419 12.09 31.95 14.12
N ARG A 420 12.17 31.72 15.43
CA ARG A 420 13.18 30.82 15.98
C ARG A 420 12.81 29.41 15.57
N ILE A 421 13.69 28.69 14.89
CA ILE A 421 13.51 27.26 14.66
C ILE A 421 13.46 26.52 16.00
N ALA A 422 12.37 25.84 16.28
CA ALA A 422 12.15 25.12 17.53
C ALA A 422 12.72 23.72 17.50
N ARG A 423 12.66 23.05 16.35
CA ARG A 423 13.13 21.69 16.17
C ARG A 423 13.54 21.46 14.72
N VAL A 424 14.59 20.70 14.52
CA VAL A 424 14.91 20.11 13.23
C VAL A 424 15.15 18.64 13.50
N TRP A 425 14.50 17.77 12.75
CA TRP A 425 14.66 16.33 12.96
C TRP A 425 14.65 15.60 11.62
N ALA A 426 15.28 14.44 11.61
CA ALA A 426 15.26 13.54 10.48
C ALA A 426 14.51 12.27 10.86
N VAL A 427 13.66 11.77 9.96
CA VAL A 427 13.05 10.46 10.07
C VAL A 427 13.82 9.50 9.17
N LEU A 428 14.26 8.38 9.74
CA LEU A 428 15.04 7.34 9.08
C LEU A 428 14.10 6.22 8.64
N ILE A 429 13.85 6.14 7.35
CA ILE A 429 13.00 5.14 6.72
C ILE A 429 13.93 4.11 6.09
N TYR A 430 13.97 2.90 6.61
CA TYR A 430 14.83 1.83 6.09
C TYR A 430 14.02 0.77 5.38
N GLU A 431 14.63 0.06 4.43
CA GLU A 431 13.97 -1.06 3.77
C GLU A 431 13.59 -2.15 4.77
N ASN A 432 12.30 -2.48 4.79
CA ASN A 432 11.71 -3.49 5.67
C ASN A 432 11.91 -3.17 7.17
N PRO A 433 11.25 -2.11 7.71
CA PRO A 433 11.15 -1.96 9.14
C PRO A 433 10.60 -3.25 9.72
N GLN A 434 11.32 -3.87 10.65
CA GLN A 434 10.77 -5.01 11.36
C GLN A 434 9.46 -4.54 11.94
N MET A 435 8.37 -5.00 11.33
CA MET A 435 7.03 -4.76 11.81
C MET A 435 6.99 -5.43 13.17
N GLU A 436 7.19 -4.66 14.24
CA GLU A 436 6.91 -5.14 15.58
C GLU A 436 5.47 -5.67 15.55
N ALA A 437 5.36 -6.97 15.83
CA ALA A 437 4.14 -7.76 15.98
C ALA A 437 2.81 -7.07 15.60
N THR A 438 2.34 -7.33 14.38
CA THR A 438 0.94 -7.37 13.91
C THR A 438 -0.08 -6.38 14.50
N GLY A 439 -0.67 -5.55 13.62
CA GLY A 439 -2.01 -4.98 13.80
C GLY A 439 -2.10 -3.66 14.57
N GLN A 440 -0.96 -3.02 14.84
CA GLN A 440 -0.91 -1.62 15.26
C GLN A 440 -0.31 -0.82 14.11
N PRO A 441 -0.84 0.38 13.76
CA PRO A 441 -0.15 1.26 12.83
C PRO A 441 1.28 1.49 13.31
N ILE A 442 2.24 1.65 12.37
CA ILE A 442 3.60 2.08 12.74
C ILE A 442 3.46 3.43 13.45
N THR A 443 3.58 3.43 14.77
CA THR A 443 3.38 4.63 15.59
C THR A 443 4.63 5.48 15.69
N VAL A 444 5.82 4.90 15.42
CA VAL A 444 7.12 5.59 15.53
C VAL A 444 8.09 5.02 14.48
N LEU A 445 8.58 5.88 13.59
CA LEU A 445 9.77 5.61 12.77
C LEU A 445 11.02 6.10 13.51
N PRO A 446 12.18 5.44 13.39
CA PRO A 446 13.41 5.94 13.99
C PRO A 446 13.66 7.36 13.51
N SER A 447 13.97 8.25 14.44
CA SER A 447 14.20 9.66 14.14
C SER A 447 15.36 10.20 14.94
N CYS A 448 16.02 11.22 14.38
CA CYS A 448 17.10 11.93 15.04
C CYS A 448 16.77 13.39 15.17
N GLU A 449 17.07 13.95 16.33
CA GLU A 449 17.10 15.39 16.51
C GLU A 449 18.39 15.99 15.93
N LEU A 450 18.26 17.16 15.32
CA LEU A 450 19.35 18.01 14.91
C LEU A 450 19.37 19.24 15.82
N GLU A 451 20.46 19.40 16.55
CA GLU A 451 20.69 20.48 17.49
C GLU A 451 21.26 21.72 16.77
N PRO A 452 20.91 22.94 17.21
CA PRO A 452 21.44 24.16 16.64
C PRO A 452 22.96 24.29 16.85
N THR A 453 23.67 24.66 15.79
CA THR A 453 25.12 24.91 15.84
C THR A 453 25.44 26.34 16.29
N ALA A 454 26.74 26.66 16.44
CA ALA A 454 27.19 28.04 16.67
C ALA A 454 26.88 28.99 15.48
N LYS A 455 26.57 28.46 14.30
CA LYS A 455 26.19 29.25 13.12
C LYS A 455 24.65 29.35 13.04
N PRO A 456 24.06 30.56 13.05
CA PRO A 456 22.61 30.72 12.99
C PRO A 456 21.98 30.06 11.75
N GLY A 457 20.86 29.35 11.97
CA GLY A 457 20.13 28.65 10.91
C GLY A 457 20.75 27.31 10.47
N TYR A 458 21.82 26.85 11.13
CA TYR A 458 22.43 25.55 10.87
C TYR A 458 22.20 24.61 12.04
N PHE A 459 21.73 23.41 11.73
CA PHE A 459 21.40 22.35 12.68
C PHE A 459 22.21 21.12 12.34
N GLU A 460 22.69 20.41 13.35
CA GLU A 460 23.47 19.18 13.21
C GLU A 460 23.02 18.11 14.20
N SER A 461 22.93 16.85 13.77
CA SER A 461 22.73 15.76 14.70
C SER A 461 24.06 15.41 15.39
N THR A 462 24.00 15.14 16.70
CA THR A 462 25.19 14.76 17.48
C THR A 462 25.64 13.31 17.23
N GLN A 463 24.74 12.46 16.73
CA GLN A 463 24.98 11.21 15.99
C GLN A 463 23.62 10.49 15.83
N CYS A 464 23.15 10.32 14.59
CA CYS A 464 22.03 9.43 14.27
C CYS A 464 22.52 8.00 14.27
N THR A 465 22.03 7.16 15.18
CA THR A 465 22.34 5.73 15.12
C THR A 465 21.43 5.08 14.09
N LEU A 466 22.03 4.50 13.05
CA LEU A 466 21.32 3.59 12.17
C LEU A 466 21.29 2.23 12.88
N GLU A 467 20.08 1.77 13.18
CA GLU A 467 19.89 0.54 13.95
C GLU A 467 20.36 -0.70 13.18
N ARG A 468 20.51 -0.59 11.85
CA ARG A 468 20.83 -1.67 10.92
C ARG A 468 21.69 -1.13 9.77
N GLU A 469 22.51 -1.98 9.16
CA GLU A 469 23.11 -1.68 7.85
C GLU A 469 22.00 -1.58 6.77
N GLY A 470 22.29 -1.09 5.56
CA GLY A 470 21.32 -1.03 4.45
C GLY A 470 21.01 0.36 3.89
N ASP A 471 20.01 0.40 3.01
CA ASP A 471 19.56 1.63 2.34
C ASP A 471 18.45 2.32 3.16
N TYR A 472 18.62 3.63 3.33
CA TYR A 472 17.77 4.51 4.09
C TYR A 472 17.29 5.66 3.22
N GLU A 473 16.00 5.94 3.25
CA GLU A 473 15.45 7.25 2.96
C GLU A 473 15.41 8.09 4.23
N VAL A 474 16.07 9.24 4.20
CA VAL A 474 16.17 10.16 5.32
C VAL A 474 15.35 11.39 4.99
N ALA A 475 14.16 11.48 5.60
CA ALA A 475 13.27 12.63 5.44
C ALA A 475 13.55 13.66 6.53
N ILE A 476 14.07 14.83 6.15
CA ILE A 476 14.45 15.89 7.09
C ILE A 476 13.33 16.92 7.15
N TYR A 477 12.93 17.28 8.37
CA TYR A 477 11.88 18.23 8.69
C TYR A 477 12.43 19.34 9.59
N ALA A 478 11.83 20.52 9.51
CA ALA A 478 12.04 21.62 10.43
C ALA A 478 10.69 22.11 10.99
N LEU A 479 10.70 22.52 12.24
CA LEU A 479 9.60 23.11 12.99
C LEU A 479 10.08 24.44 13.55
N ASP A 480 9.32 25.51 13.33
CA ASP A 480 9.57 26.80 13.97
C ASP A 480 8.96 26.89 15.38
N ALA A 481 9.18 27.99 16.10
CA ALA A 481 8.66 28.24 17.44
C ALA A 481 7.13 28.43 17.50
N VAL A 482 6.48 28.50 16.34
CA VAL A 482 5.04 28.61 16.15
C VAL A 482 4.48 27.36 15.45
N ASN A 483 5.21 26.24 15.56
CA ASN A 483 4.84 24.90 15.14
C ASN A 483 4.48 24.69 13.66
N ASN A 484 4.94 25.53 12.72
CA ASN A 484 4.82 25.21 11.29
C ASN A 484 5.92 24.22 10.89
N VAL A 485 5.55 23.21 10.10
CA VAL A 485 6.46 22.14 9.66
C VAL A 485 6.85 22.38 8.20
N SER A 486 8.15 22.30 7.92
CA SER A 486 8.69 22.41 6.57
C SER A 486 8.17 21.34 5.62
N LYS A 487 8.16 21.63 4.31
CA LYS A 487 8.20 20.55 3.30
C LYS A 487 9.45 19.70 3.55
N PRO A 488 9.34 18.35 3.59
CA PRO A 488 10.50 17.52 3.88
C PRO A 488 11.51 17.52 2.74
N VAL A 489 12.80 17.53 3.08
CA VAL A 489 13.87 17.23 2.14
C VAL A 489 14.29 15.78 2.34
N VAL A 490 14.07 14.96 1.32
CA VAL A 490 14.44 13.54 1.34
C VAL A 490 15.84 13.35 0.76
N LYS A 491 16.65 12.53 1.43
CA LYS A 491 17.99 12.13 1.01
C LYS A 491 18.14 10.62 1.14
N ASN A 492 18.80 10.01 0.16
CA ASN A 492 19.12 8.59 0.22
C ASN A 492 20.50 8.40 0.87
N LEU A 493 20.60 7.38 1.71
CA LEU A 493 21.80 7.03 2.46
C LEU A 493 21.97 5.52 2.44
N SER A 494 23.11 5.05 1.97
CA SER A 494 23.51 3.64 2.07
C SER A 494 24.54 3.50 3.16
N LEU A 495 24.24 2.73 4.21
CA LEU A 495 25.18 2.44 5.29
C LEU A 495 26.00 1.19 4.92
N GLY A 496 27.29 1.39 4.66
CA GLY A 496 28.18 0.38 4.07
C GLY A 496 28.19 0.43 2.54
N GLN A 497 28.44 -0.70 1.88
CA GLN A 497 28.35 -0.84 0.41
C GLN A 497 26.89 -0.96 -0.10
N GLY A 498 25.91 -0.52 0.70
CA GLY A 498 24.51 -0.96 0.59
C GLY A 498 24.39 -2.44 1.01
N PHE A 499 23.22 -2.88 1.46
CA PHE A 499 23.04 -4.31 1.65
C PHE A 499 22.88 -4.99 0.30
N LYS A 500 23.73 -5.97 0.03
CA LYS A 500 23.54 -6.81 -1.15
C LYS A 500 22.62 -7.97 -0.80
N HIS A 501 21.63 -8.16 -1.63
CA HIS A 501 20.90 -9.41 -1.75
C HIS A 501 21.77 -10.35 -2.58
N LYS A 502 22.45 -11.31 -1.95
CA LYS A 502 23.27 -12.30 -2.66
C LYS A 502 22.52 -13.61 -2.79
N ALA A 503 22.67 -14.26 -3.93
CA ALA A 503 22.14 -15.60 -4.12
C ALA A 503 23.19 -16.56 -4.63
N VAL A 504 23.09 -17.82 -4.20
CA VAL A 504 23.85 -18.94 -4.73
C VAL A 504 22.83 -19.97 -5.22
N ILE A 505 22.79 -20.20 -6.52
CA ILE A 505 21.88 -21.15 -7.16
C ILE A 505 22.71 -22.31 -7.68
N ILE A 506 22.38 -23.55 -7.29
CA ILE A 506 23.12 -24.74 -7.68
C ILE A 506 22.17 -25.78 -8.28
N ALA A 507 22.29 -26.00 -9.60
CA ALA A 507 21.70 -27.14 -10.29
C ALA A 507 22.70 -28.31 -10.28
N GLY A 508 22.49 -29.25 -9.36
CA GLY A 508 23.35 -30.40 -9.13
C GLY A 508 23.02 -31.59 -10.03
N GLY A 509 24.06 -32.26 -10.56
CA GLY A 509 23.93 -33.44 -11.42
C GLY A 509 24.63 -33.27 -12.77
N SER A 510 24.28 -34.11 -13.75
CA SER A 510 24.90 -34.12 -15.09
C SER A 510 23.96 -34.78 -16.09
N GLU A 511 23.89 -34.27 -17.32
CA GLU A 511 23.14 -34.88 -18.42
C GLU A 511 23.58 -36.33 -18.72
N LYS A 512 24.82 -36.69 -18.40
CA LYS A 512 25.35 -38.03 -18.71
C LYS A 512 24.86 -39.11 -17.75
N THR A 513 24.49 -38.73 -16.53
CA THR A 513 24.20 -39.68 -15.44
C THR A 513 22.83 -39.48 -14.81
N HIS A 514 22.20 -38.33 -15.04
CA HIS A 514 20.94 -37.96 -14.41
C HIS A 514 19.91 -37.52 -15.45
N VAL A 515 18.95 -38.40 -15.74
CA VAL A 515 17.88 -38.17 -16.74
C VAL A 515 17.08 -36.89 -16.49
N HIS A 516 16.93 -36.46 -15.23
CA HIS A 516 16.16 -35.28 -14.84
C HIS A 516 16.98 -33.99 -14.77
N TYR A 517 18.28 -34.04 -15.10
CA TYR A 517 19.16 -32.89 -14.95
C TYR A 517 18.75 -31.65 -15.77
N PRO A 518 18.27 -31.75 -17.02
CA PRO A 518 17.78 -30.59 -17.77
C PRO A 518 16.66 -29.83 -17.04
N GLN A 519 15.81 -30.56 -16.31
CA GLN A 519 14.68 -30.01 -15.56
C GLN A 519 15.19 -29.20 -14.34
N PHE A 520 16.19 -29.73 -13.62
CA PHE A 520 16.85 -29.01 -12.52
C PHE A 520 17.46 -27.68 -12.98
N VAL A 521 18.05 -27.66 -14.18
CA VAL A 521 18.60 -26.44 -14.79
C VAL A 521 17.50 -25.43 -15.13
N GLN A 522 16.34 -25.88 -15.63
CA GLN A 522 15.20 -24.99 -15.86
C GLN A 522 14.68 -24.38 -14.56
N ASN A 523 14.55 -25.17 -13.49
CA ASN A 523 14.14 -24.68 -12.19
C ASN A 523 15.13 -23.66 -11.62
N ALA A 524 16.43 -23.95 -11.71
CA ALA A 524 17.47 -23.01 -11.32
C ALA A 524 17.34 -21.68 -12.09
N ALA A 525 17.09 -21.73 -13.40
CA ALA A 525 16.89 -20.53 -14.21
C ALA A 525 15.61 -19.76 -13.82
N GLN A 526 14.51 -20.45 -13.46
CA GLN A 526 13.30 -19.82 -12.95
C GLN A 526 13.56 -19.09 -11.62
N VAL A 527 14.34 -19.70 -10.73
CA VAL A 527 14.75 -19.06 -9.47
C VAL A 527 15.65 -17.85 -9.74
N TYR A 528 16.60 -17.95 -10.67
CA TYR A 528 17.43 -16.83 -11.10
C TYR A 528 16.55 -15.65 -11.53
N ASN A 529 15.58 -15.88 -12.42
CA ASN A 529 14.65 -14.85 -12.88
C ASN A 529 13.76 -14.29 -11.75
N THR A 530 13.34 -15.15 -10.81
CA THR A 530 12.55 -14.74 -9.64
C THR A 530 13.33 -13.80 -8.73
N LEU A 531 14.59 -14.12 -8.44
CA LEU A 531 15.46 -13.29 -7.61
C LEU A 531 15.82 -11.98 -8.33
N ARG A 532 16.09 -12.04 -9.64
CA ARG A 532 16.28 -10.84 -10.47
C ARG A 532 15.08 -9.90 -10.38
N TYR A 533 13.86 -10.45 -10.42
CA TYR A 533 12.63 -9.69 -10.26
C TYR A 533 12.45 -9.15 -8.84
N GLN A 534 12.93 -9.85 -7.82
CA GLN A 534 12.91 -9.42 -6.42
C GLN A 534 14.12 -8.53 -6.04
N GLY A 535 14.78 -7.91 -7.03
CA GLY A 535 15.79 -6.86 -6.81
C GLY A 535 17.25 -7.32 -6.80
N TYR A 536 17.54 -8.61 -6.97
CA TYR A 536 18.91 -9.11 -7.05
C TYR A 536 19.55 -8.70 -8.38
N LYS A 537 20.77 -8.18 -8.40
CA LYS A 537 21.51 -7.88 -9.65
C LYS A 537 22.12 -9.17 -10.23
N PRO A 538 22.43 -9.25 -11.55
CA PRO A 538 23.08 -10.44 -12.11
C PRO A 538 24.39 -10.77 -11.37
N ASP A 539 25.20 -9.74 -11.12
CA ASP A 539 26.48 -9.84 -10.39
C ASP A 539 26.32 -10.23 -8.90
N ASP A 540 25.08 -10.23 -8.40
CA ASP A 540 24.71 -10.65 -7.05
C ASP A 540 24.09 -12.04 -7.01
N ILE A 541 24.08 -12.78 -8.13
CA ILE A 541 23.62 -14.17 -8.19
C ILE A 541 24.75 -15.06 -8.75
N TYR A 542 25.27 -15.95 -7.90
CA TYR A 542 26.24 -16.96 -8.27
C TYR A 542 25.53 -18.21 -8.79
N TYR A 543 25.42 -18.33 -10.10
CA TYR A 543 24.71 -19.41 -10.77
C TYR A 543 25.64 -20.57 -11.15
N MET A 544 25.34 -21.78 -10.66
CA MET A 544 26.14 -22.99 -10.87
C MET A 544 25.32 -24.09 -11.57
N ALA A 545 25.82 -24.56 -12.71
CA ALA A 545 25.33 -25.71 -13.44
C ALA A 545 26.45 -26.36 -14.28
N ASN A 546 26.35 -27.66 -14.53
CA ASN A 546 27.24 -28.45 -15.40
C ASN A 546 26.82 -28.43 -16.89
N VAL A 547 25.96 -27.48 -17.28
CA VAL A 547 25.63 -27.18 -18.68
C VAL A 547 25.60 -25.66 -18.83
N SER A 548 26.15 -25.15 -19.93
CA SER A 548 26.14 -23.70 -20.20
C SER A 548 24.75 -23.26 -20.64
N THR A 549 24.27 -22.14 -20.12
CA THR A 549 23.08 -21.44 -20.61
C THR A 549 23.52 -20.13 -21.27
N ASP A 550 23.06 -19.83 -22.49
CA ASP A 550 23.52 -18.65 -23.25
C ASP A 550 23.12 -17.31 -22.60
N GLU A 551 22.13 -17.30 -21.70
CA GLU A 551 21.54 -16.09 -21.10
C GLU A 551 22.01 -15.79 -19.67
N ILE A 552 22.66 -16.75 -18.99
CA ILE A 552 23.08 -16.63 -17.58
C ILE A 552 24.55 -17.01 -17.47
N GLU A 553 25.36 -16.14 -16.86
CA GLU A 553 26.76 -16.47 -16.56
C GLU A 553 26.82 -17.69 -15.64
N THR A 554 27.27 -18.82 -16.20
CA THR A 554 27.22 -20.12 -15.53
C THR A 554 28.60 -20.56 -15.08
N LYS A 555 28.74 -20.87 -13.79
CA LYS A 555 29.91 -21.59 -13.24
C LYS A 555 29.62 -23.09 -13.16
N THR A 556 30.66 -23.91 -13.16
CA THR A 556 30.51 -25.36 -12.99
C THR A 556 30.03 -25.69 -11.58
N ALA A 557 29.12 -26.66 -11.44
CA ALA A 557 28.67 -27.15 -10.14
C ALA A 557 29.68 -28.17 -9.59
N ASP A 558 30.70 -27.65 -8.90
CA ASP A 558 31.77 -28.40 -8.25
C ASP A 558 32.10 -27.81 -6.87
N LEU A 559 32.85 -28.54 -6.04
CA LEU A 559 33.17 -28.10 -4.68
C LEU A 559 34.01 -26.81 -4.68
N PHE A 560 34.88 -26.63 -5.67
CA PHE A 560 35.73 -25.44 -5.79
C PHE A 560 34.90 -24.15 -5.95
N ASN A 561 33.87 -24.18 -6.80
CA ASN A 561 32.99 -23.04 -7.02
C ASN A 561 32.05 -22.80 -5.83
N VAL A 562 31.58 -23.86 -5.14
CA VAL A 562 30.79 -23.72 -3.91
C VAL A 562 31.63 -23.06 -2.80
N GLU A 563 32.82 -23.58 -2.54
CA GLU A 563 33.74 -23.02 -1.54
C GLU A 563 34.15 -21.58 -1.91
N GLY A 564 34.41 -21.33 -3.20
CA GLY A 564 34.71 -20.00 -3.73
C GLY A 564 33.56 -19.02 -3.51
N ALA A 565 32.33 -19.44 -3.75
CA ALA A 565 31.14 -18.63 -3.52
C ALA A 565 31.00 -18.26 -2.04
N LEU A 566 31.00 -19.28 -1.16
CA LEU A 566 30.73 -19.10 0.27
C LEU A 566 31.88 -18.42 1.03
N SER A 567 33.13 -18.63 0.61
CA SER A 567 34.29 -18.08 1.32
C SER A 567 34.73 -16.71 0.81
N ASN A 568 34.66 -16.47 -0.50
CA ASN A 568 35.32 -15.32 -1.13
C ASN A 568 34.39 -14.37 -1.89
N TRP A 569 33.38 -14.88 -2.59
CA TRP A 569 32.51 -14.05 -3.44
C TRP A 569 31.42 -13.34 -2.64
N ILE A 570 30.84 -14.01 -1.63
CA ILE A 570 29.87 -13.37 -0.74
C ILE A 570 30.59 -12.29 0.07
N GLU A 571 30.13 -11.06 -0.06
CA GLU A 571 30.71 -9.88 0.57
C GLU A 571 30.20 -9.70 2.01
N ASP A 572 30.97 -9.03 2.87
CA ASP A 572 30.62 -8.82 4.30
C ASP A 572 29.29 -8.06 4.47
N ASN A 573 28.97 -7.14 3.55
CA ASN A 573 27.73 -6.35 3.49
C ASN A 573 26.55 -7.13 2.86
N THR A 574 26.56 -8.46 2.92
CA THR A 574 25.42 -9.27 2.45
C THR A 574 24.33 -9.26 3.51
N GLY A 575 23.23 -8.53 3.26
CA GLY A 575 22.09 -8.38 4.19
C GLY A 575 21.07 -9.53 4.09
N GLU A 576 21.09 -10.23 2.96
CA GLU A 576 20.31 -11.42 2.71
C GLU A 576 21.10 -12.35 1.79
N LEU A 577 21.18 -13.63 2.18
CA LEU A 577 21.77 -14.68 1.36
C LEU A 577 20.74 -15.78 1.08
N VAL A 578 20.37 -15.95 -0.17
CA VAL A 578 19.55 -17.09 -0.63
C VAL A 578 20.44 -18.17 -1.21
N ILE A 579 20.35 -19.38 -0.69
CA ILE A 579 21.00 -20.56 -1.27
C ILE A 579 19.91 -21.49 -1.75
N TYR A 580 19.83 -21.69 -3.07
CA TYR A 580 18.91 -22.61 -3.69
C TYR A 580 19.66 -23.81 -4.26
N LEU A 581 19.36 -24.99 -3.73
CA LEU A 581 19.89 -26.26 -4.19
C LEU A 581 18.77 -27.00 -4.93
N VAL A 582 19.01 -27.40 -6.17
CA VAL A 582 18.08 -28.25 -6.93
C VAL A 582 18.82 -29.41 -7.54
N GLY A 583 18.37 -30.62 -7.26
CA GLY A 583 18.99 -31.83 -7.78
C GLY A 583 18.91 -33.01 -6.82
N LEU A 584 19.71 -34.03 -7.10
CA LEU A 584 19.69 -35.27 -6.34
C LEU A 584 20.63 -35.20 -5.13
N GLY A 585 20.33 -36.01 -4.14
CA GLY A 585 21.12 -36.13 -2.93
C GLY A 585 20.81 -37.42 -2.20
N ASP A 586 21.54 -37.65 -1.12
CA ASP A 586 21.32 -38.72 -0.18
C ASP A 586 21.03 -38.14 1.23
N GLN A 587 21.05 -39.00 2.24
CA GLN A 587 20.76 -38.59 3.62
C GLN A 587 21.82 -37.64 4.21
N LYS A 588 22.98 -37.47 3.58
CA LYS A 588 24.12 -36.72 4.13
C LYS A 588 24.66 -35.65 3.19
N SER A 589 24.32 -35.68 1.91
CA SER A 589 24.94 -34.86 0.89
C SER A 589 24.05 -34.57 -0.31
N PHE A 590 24.36 -33.48 -0.99
CA PHE A 590 23.79 -33.04 -2.25
C PHE A 590 24.78 -33.32 -3.39
N ALA A 591 24.35 -33.99 -4.46
CA ALA A 591 25.22 -34.33 -5.58
C ALA A 591 25.45 -33.09 -6.48
N LEU A 592 26.70 -32.65 -6.58
CA LEU A 592 27.07 -31.50 -7.42
C LEU A 592 27.28 -31.95 -8.88
N ASN A 593 28.00 -33.04 -9.07
CA ASN A 593 28.30 -33.65 -10.37
C ASN A 593 28.51 -35.17 -10.22
N GLU A 594 29.07 -35.82 -11.23
CA GLU A 594 29.29 -37.27 -11.26
C GLU A 594 30.27 -37.78 -10.20
N THR A 595 31.15 -36.92 -9.71
CA THR A 595 32.28 -37.29 -8.86
C THR A 595 32.28 -36.60 -7.50
N GLU A 596 31.51 -35.53 -7.35
CA GLU A 596 31.55 -34.66 -6.18
C GLU A 596 30.15 -34.46 -5.57
N SER A 597 30.12 -34.38 -4.24
CA SER A 597 28.89 -34.12 -3.48
C SER A 597 29.19 -33.19 -2.31
N LEU A 598 28.30 -32.24 -2.06
CA LEU A 598 28.35 -31.30 -0.95
C LEU A 598 27.72 -31.93 0.30
N GLY A 599 28.53 -32.26 1.30
CA GLY A 599 28.02 -32.79 2.56
C GLY A 599 27.26 -31.74 3.38
N PHE A 600 26.15 -32.09 4.02
CA PHE A 600 25.36 -31.14 4.82
C PHE A 600 26.13 -30.60 6.04
N GLU A 601 26.99 -31.42 6.66
CA GLU A 601 27.88 -30.98 7.74
C GLU A 601 29.01 -30.05 7.23
N GLN A 602 29.48 -30.26 5.99
CA GLN A 602 30.42 -29.35 5.35
C GLN A 602 29.74 -28.00 5.10
N LEU A 603 28.56 -28.01 4.47
CA LEU A 603 27.75 -26.82 4.24
C LEU A 603 27.47 -26.09 5.57
N LYS A 604 27.11 -26.81 6.64
CA LYS A 604 26.91 -26.22 7.97
C LYS A 604 28.14 -25.45 8.43
N LYS A 605 29.32 -26.06 8.36
CA LYS A 605 30.58 -25.46 8.81
C LYS A 605 30.90 -24.19 8.02
N GLU A 606 30.68 -24.22 6.71
CA GLU A 606 30.89 -23.07 5.82
C GLU A 606 29.90 -21.94 6.13
N LEU A 607 28.61 -22.25 6.30
CA LEU A 607 27.58 -21.27 6.67
C LEU A 607 27.79 -20.68 8.06
N ASP A 608 28.20 -21.50 9.04
CA ASP A 608 28.51 -21.01 10.39
C ASP A 608 29.71 -20.05 10.36
N THR A 609 30.71 -20.33 9.52
CA THR A 609 31.87 -19.44 9.32
C THR A 609 31.45 -18.16 8.61
N LEU A 610 30.65 -18.27 7.56
CA LEU A 610 30.14 -17.14 6.79
C LEU A 610 29.26 -16.22 7.63
N GLN A 611 28.34 -16.78 8.42
CA GLN A 611 27.43 -15.99 9.28
C GLN A 611 28.14 -15.33 10.47
N GLN A 612 29.40 -15.68 10.77
CA GLN A 612 30.23 -14.86 11.66
C GLN A 612 30.70 -13.56 10.99
N ARG A 613 30.81 -13.56 9.66
CA ARG A 613 31.28 -12.42 8.85
C ARG A 613 30.14 -11.53 8.37
N ILE A 614 29.05 -12.12 7.84
CA ILE A 614 27.90 -11.35 7.33
C ILE A 614 26.90 -11.04 8.43
N SER A 615 26.29 -9.84 8.40
CA SER A 615 25.21 -9.43 9.29
C SER A 615 23.83 -9.98 8.87
N GLY A 616 23.68 -10.33 7.59
CA GLY A 616 22.45 -10.75 6.97
C GLY A 616 21.91 -12.13 7.32
N ARG A 617 20.62 -12.31 7.02
CA ARG A 617 19.90 -13.58 7.19
C ARG A 617 20.26 -14.55 6.06
N VAL A 618 20.34 -15.84 6.40
CA VAL A 618 20.58 -16.91 5.41
C VAL A 618 19.30 -17.72 5.21
N ILE A 619 18.88 -17.89 3.96
CA ILE A 619 17.78 -18.76 3.55
C ILE A 619 18.36 -19.89 2.73
N VAL A 620 18.16 -21.13 3.15
CA VAL A 620 18.59 -22.32 2.40
C VAL A 620 17.35 -23.08 1.96
N VAL A 621 17.14 -23.19 0.66
CA VAL A 621 16.04 -23.95 0.06
C VAL A 621 16.65 -25.11 -0.71
N TYR A 622 16.33 -26.33 -0.30
CA TYR A 622 16.77 -27.54 -1.00
C TYR A 622 15.58 -28.30 -1.59
N GLU A 623 15.53 -28.30 -2.92
CA GLU A 623 14.64 -29.17 -3.69
C GLU A 623 15.37 -30.42 -4.18
N GLY A 624 15.02 -31.55 -3.60
CA GLY A 624 15.59 -32.83 -3.97
C GLY A 624 15.10 -33.97 -3.08
N ARG A 625 15.38 -35.19 -3.50
CA ARG A 625 15.14 -36.37 -2.65
C ARG A 625 16.00 -36.27 -1.38
N HIS A 626 15.44 -36.68 -0.25
CA HIS A 626 16.09 -36.66 1.07
C HIS A 626 16.45 -35.26 1.60
N SER A 627 15.93 -34.18 1.00
CA SER A 627 16.20 -32.80 1.39
C SER A 627 15.86 -32.49 2.84
N GLY A 628 14.89 -33.19 3.45
CA GLY A 628 14.56 -33.05 4.87
C GLY A 628 15.72 -33.36 5.82
N ASN A 629 16.70 -34.17 5.40
CA ASN A 629 17.89 -34.46 6.21
C ASN A 629 18.82 -33.24 6.40
N MET A 630 18.61 -32.17 5.62
CA MET A 630 19.33 -30.91 5.76
C MET A 630 18.94 -30.14 7.03
N LEU A 631 17.69 -30.21 7.48
CA LEU A 631 17.21 -29.49 8.68
C LEU A 631 18.02 -29.84 9.94
N PRO A 632 18.12 -31.12 10.35
CA PRO A 632 18.89 -31.48 11.54
C PRO A 632 20.39 -31.25 11.40
N ALA A 633 20.93 -31.21 10.18
CA ALA A 633 22.33 -30.91 9.90
C ALA A 633 22.63 -29.40 10.01
N LEU A 634 21.70 -28.54 9.57
CA LEU A 634 21.87 -27.08 9.58
C LEU A 634 21.38 -26.39 10.87
N LYS A 635 20.90 -27.14 11.86
CA LYS A 635 20.44 -26.61 13.15
C LYS A 635 21.50 -25.77 13.88
N LYS A 636 21.02 -24.92 14.78
CA LYS A 636 21.83 -24.05 15.65
C LYS A 636 22.82 -23.19 14.84
N PRO A 637 22.32 -22.15 14.13
CA PRO A 637 23.20 -21.12 13.60
C PRO A 637 24.00 -20.44 14.74
N PRO A 638 25.08 -19.70 14.42
CA PRO A 638 25.84 -18.95 15.42
C PRO A 638 24.93 -18.04 16.28
N VAL A 639 25.33 -17.77 17.52
CA VAL A 639 24.52 -16.98 18.46
C VAL A 639 24.17 -15.61 17.87
N GLY A 640 22.89 -15.25 17.90
CA GLY A 640 22.37 -13.99 17.35
C GLY A 640 22.23 -13.98 15.82
N LYS A 641 22.41 -15.13 15.14
CA LYS A 641 22.20 -15.27 13.70
C LYS A 641 20.95 -16.07 13.42
N GLU A 642 20.24 -15.67 12.39
CA GLU A 642 19.00 -16.30 11.93
C GLU A 642 19.27 -17.08 10.65
N ARG A 643 18.65 -18.25 10.53
CA ARG A 643 18.73 -19.11 9.36
C ARG A 643 17.37 -19.74 9.11
N ILE A 644 16.86 -19.59 7.90
CA ILE A 644 15.63 -20.26 7.46
C ILE A 644 16.04 -21.42 6.57
N VAL A 645 15.62 -22.63 6.91
CA VAL A 645 15.95 -23.85 6.19
C VAL A 645 14.65 -24.45 5.67
N ILE A 646 14.55 -24.64 4.36
CA ILE A 646 13.38 -25.19 3.69
C ILE A 646 13.81 -26.43 2.91
N SER A 647 13.11 -27.54 3.14
CA SER A 647 13.26 -28.75 2.35
C SER A 647 11.99 -29.03 1.57
N SER A 648 12.14 -29.56 0.36
CA SER A 648 11.01 -30.02 -0.43
C SER A 648 10.46 -31.38 0.03
N THR A 649 11.18 -32.14 0.86
CA THR A 649 10.78 -33.47 1.38
C THR A 649 11.02 -33.58 2.89
N GLY A 650 10.41 -34.57 3.54
CA GLY A 650 10.66 -34.88 4.95
C GLY A 650 11.93 -35.72 5.18
N ILE A 651 12.41 -35.78 6.43
CA ILE A 651 13.62 -36.55 6.81
C ILE A 651 13.56 -38.03 6.37
N ASN A 652 12.39 -38.66 6.53
CA ASN A 652 12.15 -40.07 6.23
C ASN A 652 11.40 -40.28 4.90
N ASP A 653 11.24 -39.22 4.12
CA ASP A 653 10.41 -39.22 2.95
C ASP A 653 11.21 -39.68 1.71
N GLU A 654 10.74 -40.75 1.08
CA GLU A 654 11.24 -41.20 -0.24
C GLU A 654 10.37 -40.67 -1.39
N GLY A 655 9.22 -40.06 -1.06
CA GLY A 655 8.25 -39.43 -1.95
C GLY A 655 8.77 -38.13 -2.52
N TYR A 656 9.73 -38.22 -3.43
CA TYR A 656 10.12 -37.08 -4.25
C TYR A 656 9.32 -37.09 -5.55
N GLN A 657 8.34 -36.20 -5.65
CA GLN A 657 7.79 -35.82 -6.94
C GLN A 657 8.67 -34.70 -7.49
N LEU A 658 9.19 -34.90 -8.71
CA LEU A 658 10.12 -33.96 -9.33
C LEU A 658 9.47 -32.56 -9.35
N GLU A 659 10.12 -31.58 -8.71
CA GLU A 659 9.90 -30.14 -8.88
C GLU A 659 8.58 -29.54 -8.39
N ALA A 660 7.70 -30.33 -7.78
CA ALA A 660 6.38 -29.85 -7.41
C ALA A 660 6.43 -28.73 -6.34
N PHE A 661 7.48 -28.68 -5.52
CA PHE A 661 7.62 -27.63 -4.50
C PHE A 661 8.07 -26.29 -5.09
N SER A 662 9.11 -26.26 -5.92
CA SER A 662 9.63 -25.00 -6.49
C SER A 662 8.65 -24.33 -7.44
N HIS A 663 7.88 -25.12 -8.21
CA HIS A 663 6.80 -24.61 -9.07
C HIS A 663 5.66 -23.97 -8.28
N LEU A 664 5.58 -24.18 -6.97
CA LEU A 664 4.61 -23.54 -6.09
C LEU A 664 5.23 -22.41 -5.26
N PHE A 665 6.43 -22.64 -4.73
CA PHE A 665 7.09 -21.73 -3.78
C PHE A 665 7.64 -20.48 -4.47
N TRP A 666 8.43 -20.62 -5.53
CA TRP A 666 9.09 -19.48 -6.17
C TRP A 666 8.11 -18.54 -6.89
N PRO A 667 7.03 -19.00 -7.54
CA PRO A 667 5.99 -18.11 -8.04
C PRO A 667 5.27 -17.32 -6.94
N ALA A 668 5.21 -17.83 -5.70
CA ALA A 668 4.70 -17.06 -4.57
C ALA A 668 5.71 -15.98 -4.14
N ILE A 669 7.01 -16.33 -4.05
CA ILE A 669 8.08 -15.37 -3.78
C ILE A 669 8.16 -14.27 -4.86
N LEU A 670 8.02 -14.63 -6.14
CA LEU A 670 7.96 -13.70 -7.27
C LEU A 670 6.87 -12.63 -7.09
N LYS A 671 5.79 -12.95 -6.38
CA LYS A 671 4.66 -12.05 -6.08
C LYS A 671 4.83 -11.25 -4.79
N GLY A 672 6.01 -11.29 -4.15
CA GLY A 672 6.28 -10.59 -2.89
C GLY A 672 5.66 -11.24 -1.65
N ILE A 673 5.22 -12.50 -1.74
CA ILE A 673 4.68 -13.25 -0.61
C ILE A 673 5.82 -13.60 0.36
N ASN A 674 5.56 -13.48 1.67
CA ASN A 674 6.57 -13.84 2.69
C ASN A 674 6.86 -15.35 2.67
N VAL A 675 8.03 -15.73 3.18
CA VAL A 675 8.55 -17.10 3.10
C VAL A 675 7.63 -18.13 3.76
N PHE A 676 7.04 -17.81 4.93
CA PHE A 676 6.14 -18.73 5.63
C PHE A 676 4.85 -18.98 4.87
N GLU A 677 4.26 -17.93 4.30
CA GLU A 677 3.03 -18.06 3.54
C GLU A 677 3.27 -18.77 2.20
N ALA A 678 4.35 -18.44 1.50
CA ALA A 678 4.78 -19.15 0.29
C ALA A 678 4.96 -20.65 0.58
N PHE A 679 5.70 -20.99 1.65
CA PHE A 679 5.87 -22.36 2.11
C PHE A 679 4.53 -23.03 2.46
N GLY A 680 3.68 -22.35 3.22
CA GLY A 680 2.38 -22.87 3.65
C GLY A 680 1.44 -23.15 2.48
N ARG A 681 1.44 -22.30 1.45
CA ARG A 681 0.69 -22.52 0.20
C ARG A 681 1.21 -23.74 -0.54
N SER A 682 2.52 -23.83 -0.76
CA SER A 682 3.15 -24.98 -1.43
C SER A 682 2.86 -26.28 -0.71
N LYS A 683 3.01 -26.30 0.61
CA LYS A 683 2.75 -27.48 1.44
C LYS A 683 1.28 -27.93 1.41
N ARG A 684 0.32 -27.01 1.40
CA ARG A 684 -1.11 -27.36 1.27
C ARG A 684 -1.41 -27.96 -0.10
N ALA A 685 -0.89 -27.37 -1.17
CA ALA A 685 -1.03 -27.90 -2.52
C ALA A 685 -0.38 -29.28 -2.69
N LEU A 686 0.68 -29.57 -1.94
CA LEU A 686 1.35 -30.89 -1.93
C LEU A 686 0.74 -31.89 -0.94
N SER A 687 -0.33 -31.54 -0.21
CA SER A 687 -0.87 -32.40 0.86
C SER A 687 -1.43 -33.74 0.37
N GLU A 688 -1.80 -33.85 -0.91
CA GLU A 688 -2.23 -35.11 -1.55
C GLU A 688 -1.08 -35.88 -2.22
N SER A 689 0.12 -35.27 -2.28
CA SER A 689 1.32 -35.91 -2.82
C SER A 689 2.05 -36.70 -1.73
N SER A 690 2.98 -37.58 -2.13
CA SER A 690 3.89 -38.23 -1.19
C SER A 690 5.00 -37.29 -0.67
N GLN A 691 5.07 -36.07 -1.18
CA GLN A 691 6.11 -35.10 -0.87
C GLN A 691 5.69 -34.22 0.32
N ILE A 692 6.49 -34.21 1.38
CA ILE A 692 6.19 -33.47 2.62
C ILE A 692 7.24 -32.37 2.85
N PRO A 693 7.04 -31.14 2.35
CA PRO A 693 7.95 -30.02 2.61
C PRO A 693 8.07 -29.69 4.10
N GLN A 694 9.27 -29.31 4.53
CA GLN A 694 9.55 -28.89 5.90
C GLN A 694 10.22 -27.51 5.92
N LEU A 695 9.98 -26.78 7.01
CA LEU A 695 10.53 -25.46 7.29
C LEU A 695 11.10 -25.52 8.71
N ASP A 696 12.32 -25.05 8.90
CA ASP A 696 12.94 -24.78 10.20
C ASP A 696 13.49 -23.36 10.16
N ASP A 697 12.93 -22.48 10.99
CA ASP A 697 13.38 -21.09 11.12
C ASP A 697 13.75 -20.71 12.56
N ASN A 698 13.59 -21.63 13.52
CA ASN A 698 13.97 -21.43 14.92
C ASN A 698 15.34 -22.08 15.24
N GLY A 699 15.87 -22.88 14.29
CA GLY A 699 17.18 -23.50 14.36
C GLY A 699 17.26 -24.72 15.29
N ASP A 700 16.15 -25.35 15.66
CA ASP A 700 16.14 -26.55 16.48
C ASP A 700 16.37 -27.84 15.66
N GLY A 701 16.25 -27.75 14.32
CA GLY A 701 16.39 -28.88 13.40
C GLY A 701 15.19 -29.83 13.42
N ILE A 702 14.05 -29.41 13.97
CA ILE A 702 12.84 -30.21 14.17
C ILE A 702 11.66 -29.48 13.53
N TYR A 703 10.98 -30.17 12.63
CA TYR A 703 9.73 -29.70 12.06
C TYR A 703 8.58 -29.70 13.09
N GLY A 704 7.89 -28.56 13.27
CA GLY A 704 6.60 -28.50 13.97
C GLY A 704 6.31 -27.22 14.76
N HIS A 705 7.32 -26.40 15.05
CA HIS A 705 7.19 -25.14 15.79
C HIS A 705 7.90 -23.98 15.07
N ASP A 706 7.67 -23.92 13.77
CA ASP A 706 8.38 -23.07 12.83
C ASP A 706 7.45 -22.02 12.22
N GLY A 707 8.04 -20.94 11.73
CA GLY A 707 7.37 -19.86 11.01
C GLY A 707 7.41 -18.52 11.71
N GLN A 708 8.08 -18.38 12.86
CA GLN A 708 8.16 -17.08 13.54
C GLN A 708 8.99 -16.08 12.74
N ILE A 709 10.13 -16.50 12.19
CA ILE A 709 11.02 -15.63 11.42
C ILE A 709 10.54 -15.59 9.96
N ALA A 710 10.18 -16.74 9.38
CA ALA A 710 9.75 -16.86 8.00
C ALA A 710 8.47 -16.07 7.68
N ARG A 711 7.58 -15.84 8.66
CA ARG A 711 6.33 -15.09 8.47
C ARG A 711 6.53 -13.61 8.21
N TYR A 712 7.64 -13.06 8.68
CA TYR A 712 7.99 -11.65 8.50
C TYR A 712 9.12 -11.46 7.50
N HIS A 713 9.61 -12.53 6.89
CA HIS A 713 10.68 -12.46 5.92
C HIS A 713 10.15 -12.49 4.49
N ILE A 714 10.59 -11.53 3.69
CA ILE A 714 10.42 -11.51 2.24
C ILE A 714 11.80 -11.71 1.65
N ILE A 715 11.90 -12.54 0.60
CA ILE A 715 13.12 -12.67 -0.19
C ILE A 715 13.19 -11.48 -1.14
N GLY A 716 14.28 -10.71 -1.08
CA GLY A 716 14.48 -9.51 -1.87
C GLY A 716 13.63 -8.32 -1.40
N ILE A 717 13.34 -7.39 -2.31
CA ILE A 717 12.64 -6.13 -2.00
C ILE A 717 11.10 -6.27 -1.94
N GLY A 718 10.56 -7.47 -2.12
CA GLY A 718 9.14 -7.75 -1.96
C GLY A 718 8.24 -7.09 -2.99
N ILE A 719 8.71 -6.97 -4.24
CA ILE A 719 7.93 -6.42 -5.34
C ILE A 719 6.64 -7.24 -5.48
N GLY A 720 5.50 -6.57 -5.25
CA GLY A 720 4.17 -7.09 -5.50
C GLY A 720 3.58 -6.42 -6.75
N ARG A 721 3.08 -7.21 -7.70
CA ARG A 721 2.30 -6.70 -8.84
C ARG A 721 0.90 -6.32 -8.38
N ALA A 722 0.35 -5.21 -8.89
CA ALA A 722 -1.04 -4.82 -8.68
C ALA A 722 -2.07 -5.66 -9.47
N GLY A 723 -1.86 -6.97 -9.61
CA GLY A 723 -2.73 -7.90 -10.34
C GLY A 723 -3.13 -9.10 -9.47
N LEU A 724 -4.31 -9.69 -9.73
CA LEU A 724 -4.79 -10.86 -8.98
C LEU A 724 -3.81 -12.05 -9.08
N PRO A 725 -3.65 -12.85 -8.02
CA PRO A 725 -2.96 -14.11 -8.11
C PRO A 725 -3.80 -15.07 -8.95
N GLN A 726 -3.35 -15.45 -10.14
CA GLN A 726 -3.78 -16.73 -10.71
C GLN A 726 -3.32 -17.84 -9.75
N GLU A 727 -4.27 -18.48 -9.08
CA GLU A 727 -4.05 -19.74 -8.38
C GLU A 727 -3.90 -20.83 -9.45
N LEU A 728 -2.67 -21.32 -9.63
CA LEU A 728 -2.40 -22.56 -10.34
C LEU A 728 -2.75 -23.72 -9.41
N ASN A 729 -3.99 -24.22 -9.47
CA ASN A 729 -4.35 -25.49 -8.86
C ASN A 729 -3.99 -26.62 -9.83
N VAL A 730 -2.80 -27.21 -9.66
CA VAL A 730 -2.34 -28.36 -10.45
C VAL A 730 -2.65 -29.64 -9.66
N HIS A 731 -3.64 -30.43 -10.10
CA HIS A 731 -3.86 -31.79 -9.56
C HIS A 731 -3.07 -32.82 -10.39
N ASN A 732 -2.16 -33.53 -9.72
CA ASN A 732 -1.23 -34.52 -10.30
C ASN A 732 -1.82 -35.92 -10.48
N SER A 733 -2.77 -36.12 -11.40
CA SER A 733 -3.24 -37.49 -11.69
C SER A 733 -3.81 -37.71 -13.09
N VAL A 734 -3.08 -37.33 -14.13
CA VAL A 734 -3.40 -37.72 -15.52
C VAL A 734 -2.55 -38.94 -15.90
N GLN A 735 -3.17 -40.05 -16.29
CA GLN A 735 -2.44 -41.22 -16.82
C GLN A 735 -2.47 -41.21 -18.35
N VAL A 736 -1.31 -41.35 -18.98
CA VAL A 736 -1.17 -41.36 -20.44
C VAL A 736 -0.66 -42.74 -20.89
N ARG A 737 -1.35 -43.36 -21.86
CA ARG A 737 -0.94 -44.63 -22.47
C ARG A 737 -0.73 -44.45 -23.96
N TYR A 738 0.35 -45.01 -24.48
CA TYR A 738 0.67 -45.01 -25.90
C TYR A 738 0.41 -46.41 -26.47
N GLN A 739 -0.46 -46.52 -27.48
CA GLN A 739 -0.65 -47.75 -28.26
C GLN A 739 -0.68 -47.40 -29.74
N ASP A 740 0.29 -47.92 -30.49
CA ASP A 740 0.46 -47.70 -31.93
C ASP A 740 0.49 -46.21 -32.33
N ASP A 741 -0.52 -45.74 -33.09
CA ASP A 741 -0.71 -44.36 -33.57
C ASP A 741 -1.70 -43.56 -32.71
N ARG A 742 -1.97 -44.03 -31.48
CA ARG A 742 -2.97 -43.45 -30.58
C ARG A 742 -2.43 -43.15 -29.19
N LEU A 743 -2.72 -41.93 -28.74
CA LEU A 743 -2.50 -41.48 -27.37
C LEU A 743 -3.81 -41.59 -26.60
N GLN A 744 -3.83 -42.41 -25.55
CA GLN A 744 -4.96 -42.53 -24.65
C GLN A 744 -4.70 -41.78 -23.35
N VAL A 745 -5.45 -40.71 -23.09
CA VAL A 745 -5.34 -39.90 -21.86
C VAL A 745 -6.51 -40.25 -20.93
N LEU A 746 -6.19 -40.79 -19.76
CA LEU A 746 -7.14 -41.11 -18.70
C LEU A 746 -7.17 -39.97 -17.68
N LEU A 747 -8.32 -39.30 -17.59
CA LEU A 747 -8.55 -38.22 -16.63
C LEU A 747 -9.18 -38.77 -15.34
N PRO A 748 -8.87 -38.19 -14.17
CA PRO A 748 -9.44 -38.63 -12.90
C PRO A 748 -10.93 -38.25 -12.82
N THR A 749 -11.69 -39.01 -12.01
CA THR A 749 -13.09 -38.68 -11.73
C THR A 749 -13.17 -37.38 -10.91
N LEU A 750 -13.81 -36.35 -11.46
CA LEU A 750 -13.95 -35.04 -10.82
C LEU A 750 -15.02 -35.07 -9.72
N LEU A 751 -14.66 -34.64 -8.51
CA LEU A 751 -15.51 -34.70 -7.32
C LEU A 751 -16.31 -33.42 -7.06
N THR A 752 -15.99 -32.29 -7.69
CA THR A 752 -16.66 -30.99 -7.52
C THR A 752 -16.97 -30.28 -8.86
N ASP A 753 -17.78 -29.22 -8.82
CA ASP A 753 -18.21 -28.42 -9.98
C ASP A 753 -17.20 -27.30 -10.34
N GLU A 754 -15.91 -27.51 -10.10
CA GLU A 754 -14.85 -26.54 -10.39
C GLU A 754 -14.32 -26.69 -11.83
N VAL A 755 -13.70 -25.63 -12.37
CA VAL A 755 -13.02 -25.67 -13.67
C VAL A 755 -11.61 -26.21 -13.47
N TYR A 756 -11.33 -27.35 -14.10
CA TYR A 756 -10.01 -27.99 -14.05
C TYR A 756 -9.24 -27.81 -15.35
N TYR A 757 -7.96 -27.47 -15.23
CA TYR A 757 -7.03 -27.37 -16.35
C TYR A 757 -6.09 -28.57 -16.33
N PHE A 758 -5.99 -29.30 -17.44
CA PHE A 758 -5.08 -30.45 -17.55
C PHE A 758 -4.07 -30.20 -18.67
N GLY A 759 -2.77 -30.28 -18.35
CA GLY A 759 -1.70 -30.24 -19.34
C GLY A 759 -1.22 -31.65 -19.67
N VAL A 760 -1.10 -31.97 -20.95
CA VAL A 760 -0.43 -33.19 -21.43
C VAL A 760 0.70 -32.77 -22.36
N GLN A 761 1.93 -33.08 -21.98
CA GLN A 761 3.11 -32.85 -22.82
C GLN A 761 3.29 -34.04 -23.76
N LEU A 762 3.29 -33.78 -25.06
CA LEU A 762 3.53 -34.80 -26.08
C LEU A 762 5.03 -35.12 -26.19
N PRO A 763 5.40 -36.31 -26.71
CA PRO A 763 6.80 -36.72 -26.85
C PRO A 763 7.69 -35.77 -27.67
N GLU A 764 7.08 -34.95 -28.54
CA GLU A 764 7.76 -34.00 -29.43
C GLU A 764 7.92 -32.59 -28.82
N GLY A 765 7.43 -32.39 -27.58
CA GLY A 765 7.57 -31.14 -26.84
C GLY A 765 6.33 -30.24 -26.87
N ASP A 766 5.35 -30.53 -27.73
CA ASP A 766 4.10 -29.77 -27.80
C ASP A 766 3.20 -30.02 -26.58
N LEU A 767 2.64 -28.95 -26.01
CA LEU A 767 1.77 -28.98 -24.84
C LEU A 767 0.29 -28.90 -25.26
N LEU A 768 -0.49 -29.94 -24.97
CA LEU A 768 -1.95 -29.91 -25.08
C LEU A 768 -2.54 -29.48 -23.73
N MET A 769 -3.36 -28.43 -23.73
CA MET A 769 -4.08 -27.98 -22.54
C MET A 769 -5.58 -28.24 -22.70
N LEU A 770 -6.14 -29.06 -21.80
CA LEU A 770 -7.58 -29.19 -21.63
C LEU A 770 -8.05 -27.96 -20.84
N THR A 771 -8.83 -27.10 -21.47
CA THR A 771 -9.14 -25.76 -20.91
C THR A 771 -10.39 -25.72 -20.04
N GLU A 772 -11.28 -26.71 -20.13
CA GLU A 772 -12.49 -26.72 -19.32
C GLU A 772 -13.11 -28.13 -19.25
N ALA A 773 -13.48 -28.58 -18.05
CA ALA A 773 -14.31 -29.78 -17.85
C ALA A 773 -15.36 -29.47 -16.77
N LEU A 774 -16.63 -29.41 -17.16
CA LEU A 774 -17.78 -29.11 -16.28
C LEU A 774 -18.69 -30.33 -16.16
N LYS A 775 -19.13 -30.66 -14.94
CA LYS A 775 -20.10 -31.73 -14.70
C LYS A 775 -21.50 -31.24 -15.11
N SER A 776 -22.10 -31.85 -16.13
CA SER A 776 -23.47 -31.51 -16.53
C SER A 776 -24.51 -32.12 -15.57
N ASP A 777 -25.65 -31.44 -15.45
CA ASP A 777 -26.78 -31.82 -14.61
C ASP A 777 -27.38 -33.21 -14.93
N GLN A 778 -26.97 -33.87 -16.03
CA GLN A 778 -27.40 -35.21 -16.41
C GLN A 778 -26.35 -36.32 -16.19
N GLY A 779 -25.29 -36.03 -15.45
CA GLY A 779 -24.26 -36.99 -15.06
C GLY A 779 -23.19 -37.26 -16.12
N GLY A 780 -22.93 -36.34 -17.04
CA GLY A 780 -21.79 -36.40 -17.99
C GLY A 780 -20.98 -35.11 -18.01
N LEU A 781 -19.69 -35.15 -18.36
CA LEU A 781 -18.80 -33.98 -18.40
C LEU A 781 -18.84 -33.28 -19.78
N GLN A 782 -18.88 -31.95 -19.82
CA GLN A 782 -18.77 -31.14 -21.04
C GLN A 782 -17.52 -30.26 -20.97
N GLY A 783 -16.73 -30.18 -22.04
CA GLY A 783 -15.48 -29.43 -22.08
C GLY A 783 -15.12 -28.97 -23.49
N SER A 784 -14.25 -27.96 -23.57
CA SER A 784 -13.70 -27.44 -24.84
C SER A 784 -12.17 -27.51 -24.82
N PHE A 785 -11.58 -27.74 -26.00
CA PHE A 785 -10.13 -27.82 -26.19
C PHE A 785 -9.64 -26.57 -26.90
N VAL A 786 -8.49 -26.02 -26.48
CA VAL A 786 -7.78 -24.98 -27.22
C VAL A 786 -6.37 -25.51 -27.54
N ALA A 787 -6.07 -25.68 -28.83
CA ALA A 787 -4.74 -26.06 -29.28
C ALA A 787 -3.85 -24.81 -29.43
N PHE A 788 -2.60 -24.88 -28.98
CA PHE A 788 -1.55 -24.08 -29.59
C PHE A 788 -1.17 -24.76 -30.92
N GLN A 789 -0.92 -23.94 -31.95
CA GLN A 789 -0.73 -24.27 -33.37
C GLN A 789 -0.38 -25.74 -33.71
N GLY A 790 -1.19 -26.38 -34.58
CA GLY A 790 -0.74 -27.58 -35.30
C GLY A 790 -1.75 -28.72 -35.54
N ILE A 791 -2.98 -28.67 -35.01
CA ILE A 791 -3.95 -29.78 -35.16
C ILE A 791 -5.18 -29.30 -35.94
N GLU A 792 -5.41 -29.87 -37.14
CA GLU A 792 -6.42 -29.38 -38.09
C GLU A 792 -7.86 -29.89 -37.84
N THR A 793 -8.11 -30.89 -36.98
CA THR A 793 -9.48 -31.32 -36.66
C THR A 793 -9.67 -31.76 -35.21
N MET A 794 -10.76 -31.31 -34.58
CA MET A 794 -11.19 -31.72 -33.23
C MET A 794 -12.21 -32.86 -33.30
N PRO A 795 -12.10 -33.92 -32.47
CA PRO A 795 -13.20 -34.88 -32.30
C PRO A 795 -14.30 -34.30 -31.38
N ILE A 796 -15.56 -34.57 -31.71
CA ILE A 796 -16.74 -34.31 -30.86
C ILE A 796 -17.06 -35.60 -30.10
N TRP A 797 -17.44 -35.54 -28.82
CA TRP A 797 -17.86 -36.74 -28.08
C TRP A 797 -19.01 -36.55 -27.08
N GLU A 798 -19.80 -37.62 -26.93
CA GLU A 798 -20.87 -37.88 -25.95
C GLU A 798 -20.66 -39.28 -25.31
N GLY A 799 -20.61 -39.38 -23.97
CA GLY A 799 -20.70 -40.67 -23.25
C GLY A 799 -20.44 -40.56 -21.73
N LYS A 800 -20.76 -41.62 -20.97
CA LYS A 800 -21.25 -41.47 -19.58
C LYS A 800 -20.41 -41.94 -18.38
N ASP A 801 -19.40 -42.81 -18.43
CA ASP A 801 -18.91 -43.37 -17.13
C ASP A 801 -17.42 -43.69 -16.94
N GLU A 802 -16.48 -43.42 -17.87
CA GLU A 802 -15.02 -43.42 -17.60
C GLU A 802 -14.31 -42.60 -18.70
N MET A 803 -13.44 -41.64 -18.34
CA MET A 803 -12.77 -40.73 -19.29
C MET A 803 -11.54 -41.39 -19.92
N ALA A 804 -11.65 -41.87 -21.16
CA ALA A 804 -10.52 -42.19 -22.03
C ALA A 804 -10.56 -41.29 -23.27
N ILE A 805 -9.59 -40.39 -23.42
CA ILE A 805 -9.45 -39.55 -24.61
C ILE A 805 -8.53 -40.29 -25.59
N ASP A 806 -9.08 -40.80 -26.69
CA ASP A 806 -8.31 -41.41 -27.78
C ASP A 806 -7.96 -40.34 -28.84
N ILE A 807 -6.69 -39.93 -28.88
CA ILE A 807 -6.16 -38.98 -29.86
C ILE A 807 -5.43 -39.79 -30.94
N LYS A 808 -5.91 -39.72 -32.17
CA LYS A 808 -5.22 -40.29 -33.35
C LYS A 808 -4.17 -39.29 -33.81
N ILE A 809 -2.91 -39.72 -33.85
CA ILE A 809 -1.79 -38.90 -34.32
C ILE A 809 -1.63 -39.18 -35.81
N GLU A 810 -1.98 -38.23 -36.68
CA GLU A 810 -1.71 -38.34 -38.12
C GLU A 810 -0.34 -37.73 -38.45
N ALA A 811 0.46 -38.46 -39.23
CA ALA A 811 1.86 -38.17 -39.52
C ALA A 811 2.08 -37.04 -40.53
#